data_AF-A0A940UXM2-F1
#
_entry.id   AF-A0A940UXM2-F1
#
_cell.length_a   1.000
_cell.length_b   1.000
_cell.length_c   1.000
_cell.angle_alpha   90.00
_cell.angle_beta   90.00
_cell.angle_gamma   90.00
#
_symmetry.space_group_name_H-M   'P 1'
#
loop_
_entity.id
_entity.type
_entity.pdbx_description
1 polymer ?
#
loop_
_entity_poly.entity_id
_entity_poly.type
_entity_poly.pdbx_seq_one_letter_code
_entity_poly.pdbx_strand_id
1 'polypeptide(L)'
;MKFVTRPIRVILALLLIAFVAAGLKPVTAKAEVEARITDTIDLTGIMRNSEGDRIMLNKYVTRAEFAQMLVQSTMSKGSMKETKTTRLFQDVKLNNTGAAYIQAAVTKGYMSGYLKGKFKPNQAVTLKEAAYGTLAVLGYSASDFSNQLSGNRLDKFKELGLDKNINRAETDELTRTDCENLFYNLLNAKAKSGEIYAVSLGYSVDSDNKIDYLSLLEKTTKGPILAMGDWKRHLSKDVQSYNIYRGNSKIIAESIKDYSVLYYAEKTNKMWVYDNKIFGSLEDITYNNGKPQAIMVEGKSYAIEKPEDIRTAMEQEGIKKGSMVTVLIGRDDRVAYILPMQSRLAGGDWRSILGFDADQGTIYKNGMILSSAEVKSTDVIYYVKELKTVWVYSKTVYGVLSTITPSVALPEKVIVAGDSYSLDGVPVSSYTSSVKGLNDMTENTWGRRLRENAIQEGDNVMLSFGYDGKVVEISKVNKMSVTLGGYVLDVTDKLVKNEYKENSVKKVIRVVETGGSVLDLECNDSTITKGNIVEIRFVNGRTDIVKIEPSSVNSITDLSLRKFAVDARIIEVKDLNYVKLTVARAKDIKWGNGNALYAKVNSAGDITDLVLYNVTDSFYQYGLLMNVAFPNYESGIYGYRLTLVMDEELTLSSSDISYDINPGPKALRFEGDSLKEMKTLQQVRLKYISGKQANNGETVYQIADDVLVFYYQSGEYFKGTFDSLPIGGSYNIDGYMENGKGPIHIIIVTK
;
A
#
# COMPACT_ATOMS: atom_id res chain seq x y z
N MET A 1 -6.77 0.54 -33.55
CA MET A 1 -5.74 1.57 -33.29
C MET A 1 -4.63 0.92 -32.48
N LYS A 2 -3.49 0.60 -33.10
CA LYS A 2 -2.37 -0.13 -32.45
C LYS A 2 -1.64 0.83 -31.50
N PHE A 3 -1.87 0.71 -30.20
CA PHE A 3 -1.01 1.36 -29.20
C PHE A 3 0.33 0.61 -29.16
N VAL A 4 1.31 1.15 -29.88
CA VAL A 4 2.71 0.78 -29.72
C VAL A 4 3.16 1.34 -28.38
N THR A 5 3.18 0.51 -27.35
CA THR A 5 3.76 0.83 -26.04
C THR A 5 5.26 0.99 -26.20
N ARG A 6 5.76 2.24 -26.20
CA ARG A 6 7.18 2.53 -26.02
C ARG A 6 7.57 2.15 -24.59
N PRO A 7 8.66 1.39 -24.34
CA PRO A 7 9.09 1.10 -22.98
C PRO A 7 9.53 2.39 -22.28
N ILE A 8 8.93 2.59 -21.12
CA ILE A 8 9.08 3.71 -20.20
C ILE A 8 10.52 3.70 -19.67
N ARG A 9 11.39 4.54 -20.26
CA ARG A 9 12.75 4.86 -19.79
C ARG A 9 12.75 5.83 -18.58
N VAL A 10 11.63 6.00 -17.89
CA VAL A 10 11.37 7.18 -17.05
C VAL A 10 11.99 7.10 -15.64
N ILE A 11 12.37 5.92 -15.13
CA ILE A 11 12.78 5.80 -13.72
C ILE A 11 14.31 5.88 -13.53
N LEU A 12 15.14 5.48 -14.50
CA LEU A 12 16.58 5.76 -14.42
C LEU A 12 16.92 7.25 -14.62
N ALA A 13 16.01 8.06 -15.18
CA ALA A 13 16.18 9.50 -15.32
C ALA A 13 15.92 10.30 -14.01
N LEU A 14 15.18 9.72 -13.05
CA LEU A 14 14.84 10.37 -11.77
C LEU A 14 15.88 10.12 -10.65
N LEU A 15 16.91 9.32 -10.92
CA LEU A 15 18.01 9.02 -9.99
C LEU A 15 19.07 10.14 -9.89
N LEU A 16 18.80 11.30 -10.49
CA LEU A 16 19.71 12.44 -10.61
C LEU A 16 19.10 13.76 -10.13
N ILE A 17 18.36 13.73 -9.01
CA ILE A 17 18.00 14.94 -8.26
C ILE A 17 18.66 14.85 -6.88
N ALA A 18 19.73 15.63 -6.71
CA ALA A 18 20.52 15.72 -5.49
C ALA A 18 19.78 16.50 -4.38
N PHE A 19 19.74 15.86 -3.20
CA PHE A 19 19.82 16.42 -1.85
C PHE A 19 18.94 17.62 -1.46
N VAL A 20 17.81 17.35 -0.80
CA VAL A 20 17.36 18.12 0.38
C VAL A 20 16.81 17.14 1.42
N ALA A 21 17.64 16.75 2.39
CA ALA A 21 17.30 16.26 3.75
C ALA A 21 18.39 15.31 4.26
N ALA A 22 19.53 15.85 4.72
CA ALA A 22 20.44 15.26 5.72
C ALA A 22 21.84 15.88 5.64
N GLY A 23 21.99 17.20 5.83
CA GLY A 23 23.27 17.85 6.20
C GLY A 23 24.52 17.63 5.32
N LEU A 24 24.44 16.94 4.18
CA LEU A 24 25.53 16.69 3.26
C LEU A 24 25.60 17.84 2.26
N LYS A 25 26.80 18.38 2.06
CA LYS A 25 27.03 19.47 1.09
C LYS A 25 26.51 19.03 -0.30
N PRO A 26 25.78 19.89 -1.03
CA PRO A 26 25.30 19.53 -2.36
C PRO A 26 26.48 19.20 -3.26
N VAL A 27 26.41 18.04 -3.92
CA VAL A 27 27.35 17.70 -5.00
C VAL A 27 27.18 18.75 -6.09
N THR A 28 28.26 19.42 -6.48
CA THR A 28 28.20 20.41 -7.55
C THR A 28 27.87 19.74 -8.89
N ALA A 29 27.12 20.41 -9.77
CA ALA A 29 26.80 19.90 -11.11
C ALA A 29 28.06 19.48 -11.91
N LYS A 30 29.20 20.11 -11.64
CA LYS A 30 30.49 19.75 -12.23
C LYS A 30 30.98 18.36 -11.79
N ALA A 31 30.94 18.08 -10.50
CA ALA A 31 31.39 16.79 -9.95
C ALA A 31 30.54 15.61 -10.45
N GLU A 32 29.25 15.87 -10.71
CA GLU A 32 28.32 14.89 -11.26
C GLU A 32 28.62 14.55 -12.73
N VAL A 33 28.91 15.56 -13.55
CA VAL A 33 29.36 15.36 -14.94
C VAL A 33 30.67 14.58 -14.98
N GLU A 34 31.63 14.91 -14.12
CA GLU A 34 32.90 14.19 -14.02
C GLU A 34 32.69 12.72 -13.63
N ALA A 35 31.86 12.43 -12.63
CA ALA A 35 31.53 11.06 -12.23
C ALA A 35 30.87 10.26 -13.37
N ARG A 36 29.96 10.88 -14.14
CA ARG A 36 29.30 10.25 -15.29
C ARG A 36 30.29 9.92 -16.41
N ILE A 37 31.26 10.79 -16.67
CA ILE A 37 32.34 10.55 -17.64
C ILE A 37 33.15 9.33 -17.20
N THR A 38 33.63 9.31 -15.96
CA THR A 38 34.41 8.20 -15.41
C THR A 38 33.64 6.88 -15.50
N ASP A 39 32.37 6.85 -15.09
CA ASP A 39 31.55 5.64 -15.19
C ASP A 39 31.39 5.17 -16.63
N THR A 40 31.15 6.09 -17.57
CA THR A 40 31.00 5.75 -19.00
C THR A 40 32.26 5.06 -19.53
N ILE A 41 33.43 5.59 -19.16
CA ILE A 41 34.72 4.99 -19.53
C ILE A 41 34.93 3.62 -18.87
N ASP A 42 34.52 3.45 -17.62
CA ASP A 42 34.56 2.14 -16.96
C ASP A 42 33.65 1.11 -17.62
N LEU A 43 32.42 1.49 -17.93
CA LEU A 43 31.41 0.63 -18.56
C LEU A 43 31.85 0.18 -19.96
N THR A 44 32.38 1.11 -20.75
CA THR A 44 32.99 0.84 -22.05
C THR A 44 34.31 0.07 -21.91
N GLY A 45 34.97 0.07 -20.75
CA GLY A 45 36.17 -0.72 -20.48
C GLY A 45 37.43 -0.23 -21.18
N ILE A 46 37.42 0.95 -21.81
CA ILE A 46 38.56 1.50 -22.56
C ILE A 46 39.83 1.61 -21.69
N MET A 47 39.65 1.88 -20.41
CA MET A 47 40.74 2.02 -19.44
C MET A 47 40.90 0.80 -18.53
N ARG A 48 40.56 -0.40 -19.01
CA ARG A 48 40.73 -1.65 -18.27
C ARG A 48 41.73 -2.57 -18.97
N ASN A 49 42.39 -3.47 -18.24
CA ASN A 49 43.24 -4.50 -18.84
C ASN A 49 42.40 -5.71 -19.30
N SER A 50 43.06 -6.75 -19.84
CA SER A 50 42.41 -7.99 -20.27
C SER A 50 41.74 -8.76 -19.13
N GLU A 51 42.18 -8.55 -17.89
CA GLU A 51 41.60 -9.14 -16.67
C GLU A 51 40.43 -8.31 -16.14
N GLY A 52 40.19 -7.13 -16.71
CA GLY A 52 39.12 -6.23 -16.33
C GLY A 52 39.50 -5.21 -15.25
N ASP A 53 40.74 -5.21 -14.75
CA ASP A 53 41.22 -4.23 -13.79
C ASP A 53 41.46 -2.88 -14.44
N ARG A 54 41.22 -1.79 -13.70
CA ARG A 54 41.58 -0.45 -14.16
C ARG A 54 43.09 -0.40 -14.41
N ILE A 55 43.50 0.15 -15.54
CA ILE A 55 44.91 0.41 -15.81
C ILE A 55 45.37 1.38 -14.70
N MET A 56 46.30 0.93 -13.84
CA MET A 56 46.78 1.72 -12.71
C MET A 56 47.78 2.77 -13.19
N LEU A 57 47.25 3.90 -13.64
CA LEU A 57 48.06 4.99 -14.18
C LEU A 57 48.66 5.80 -13.04
N ASN A 58 49.96 6.05 -13.14
CA ASN A 58 50.69 6.99 -12.30
C ASN A 58 50.13 8.42 -12.49
N LYS A 59 50.78 9.43 -11.90
CA LYS A 59 50.41 10.85 -12.08
C LYS A 59 50.14 11.21 -13.56
N TYR A 60 50.91 10.61 -14.48
CA TYR A 60 50.74 10.75 -15.93
C TYR A 60 50.57 9.39 -16.61
N VAL A 61 49.82 9.39 -17.72
CA VAL A 61 49.57 8.21 -18.56
C VAL A 61 50.77 7.98 -19.47
N THR A 62 51.33 6.78 -19.44
CA THR A 62 52.45 6.41 -20.31
C THR A 62 51.99 6.14 -21.74
N ARG A 63 52.91 6.22 -22.70
CA ARG A 63 52.63 5.91 -24.10
C ARG A 63 52.17 4.46 -24.31
N ALA A 64 52.65 3.51 -23.51
CA ALA A 64 52.18 2.12 -23.57
C ALA A 64 50.72 1.99 -23.11
N GLU A 65 50.36 2.64 -22.01
CA GLU A 65 48.99 2.65 -21.49
C GLU A 65 48.04 3.37 -22.45
N PHE A 66 48.49 4.48 -23.05
CA PHE A 66 47.70 5.19 -24.06
C PHE A 66 47.48 4.36 -25.34
N ALA A 67 48.50 3.60 -25.78
CA ALA A 67 48.34 2.66 -26.89
C ALA A 67 47.28 1.60 -26.60
N GLN A 68 47.23 1.08 -25.37
CA GLN A 68 46.19 0.17 -24.92
C GLN A 68 44.80 0.81 -24.99
N MET A 69 44.63 2.02 -24.46
CA MET A 69 43.34 2.72 -24.52
C MET A 69 42.87 2.97 -25.96
N LEU A 70 43.76 3.41 -26.86
CA LEU A 70 43.43 3.59 -28.27
C LEU A 70 42.92 2.30 -28.89
N VAL A 71 43.63 1.18 -28.71
CA VAL A 71 43.20 -0.12 -29.25
C VAL A 71 41.86 -0.55 -28.66
N GLN A 72 41.65 -0.37 -27.34
CA GLN A 72 40.40 -0.72 -26.68
C GLN A 72 39.22 0.19 -27.02
N SER A 73 39.49 1.40 -27.51
CA SER A 73 38.48 2.31 -28.04
C SER A 73 37.99 1.93 -29.45
N THR A 74 38.43 0.81 -30.01
CA THR A 74 38.04 0.33 -31.35
C THR A 74 37.29 -1.00 -31.29
N MET A 75 36.74 -1.46 -32.42
CA MET A 75 36.10 -2.78 -32.56
C MET A 75 37.01 -3.97 -32.18
N SER A 76 38.33 -3.78 -32.05
CA SER A 76 39.27 -4.82 -31.59
C SER A 76 39.31 -5.01 -30.07
N LYS A 77 38.38 -4.38 -29.34
CA LYS A 77 38.20 -4.53 -27.88
C LYS A 77 38.13 -6.02 -27.49
N GLY A 78 38.95 -6.43 -26.53
CA GLY A 78 38.99 -7.80 -26.00
C GLY A 78 39.58 -8.87 -26.93
N SER A 79 39.98 -8.53 -28.16
CA SER A 79 40.52 -9.50 -29.14
C SER A 79 42.02 -9.78 -28.98
N MET A 80 42.70 -9.07 -28.08
CA MET A 80 44.14 -9.18 -27.87
C MET A 80 44.45 -10.21 -26.77
N LYS A 81 44.31 -11.51 -27.07
CA LYS A 81 45.01 -12.57 -26.32
C LYS A 81 46.42 -12.65 -26.86
N GLU A 82 47.42 -12.77 -25.98
CA GLU A 82 48.87 -12.89 -26.25
C GLU A 82 49.23 -13.36 -27.68
N THR A 83 49.14 -12.45 -28.63
CA THR A 83 49.63 -12.71 -29.99
C THR A 83 51.14 -12.82 -29.86
N LYS A 84 51.77 -13.76 -30.58
CA LYS A 84 53.23 -13.76 -30.72
C LYS A 84 53.65 -12.38 -31.24
N THR A 85 54.11 -11.53 -30.33
CA THR A 85 54.51 -10.16 -30.67
C THR A 85 55.83 -10.24 -31.42
N THR A 86 55.93 -9.56 -32.55
CA THR A 86 57.23 -9.32 -33.18
C THR A 86 57.83 -8.06 -32.57
N ARG A 87 59.13 -8.08 -32.28
CA ARG A 87 59.80 -6.93 -31.67
C ARG A 87 59.91 -5.80 -32.70
N LEU A 88 58.97 -4.85 -32.65
CA LEU A 88 58.95 -3.67 -33.53
C LEU A 88 59.94 -2.57 -33.11
N PHE A 89 60.20 -2.46 -31.80
CA PHE A 89 61.06 -1.41 -31.24
C PHE A 89 62.11 -2.00 -30.31
N GLN A 90 63.30 -1.40 -30.31
CA GLN A 90 64.41 -1.88 -29.49
C GLN A 90 64.14 -1.76 -27.98
N ASP A 91 63.33 -0.80 -27.55
CA ASP A 91 63.03 -0.51 -26.15
C ASP A 91 61.71 -1.14 -25.64
N VAL A 92 61.03 -1.93 -26.47
CA VAL A 92 59.83 -2.69 -26.08
C VAL A 92 60.21 -4.18 -25.95
N LYS A 93 60.25 -4.68 -24.72
CA LYS A 93 60.52 -6.11 -24.46
C LYS A 93 59.30 -6.96 -24.83
N LEU A 94 59.52 -8.18 -25.34
CA LEU A 94 58.44 -9.09 -25.77
C LEU A 94 57.51 -9.51 -24.63
N ASN A 95 58.02 -9.55 -23.39
CA ASN A 95 57.26 -9.85 -22.17
C ASN A 95 56.65 -8.61 -21.51
N ASN A 96 56.68 -7.44 -22.16
CA ASN A 96 56.00 -6.25 -21.66
C ASN A 96 54.48 -6.41 -21.89
N THR A 97 53.67 -6.23 -20.84
CA THR A 97 52.20 -6.35 -20.87
C THR A 97 51.53 -5.40 -21.86
N GLY A 98 52.17 -4.28 -22.21
CA GLY A 98 51.73 -3.33 -23.23
C GLY A 98 52.23 -3.62 -24.66
N ALA A 99 53.15 -4.59 -24.86
CA ALA A 99 53.81 -4.80 -26.15
C ALA A 99 52.81 -5.10 -27.30
N ALA A 100 51.80 -5.94 -27.02
CA ALA A 100 50.80 -6.29 -28.02
C ALA A 100 49.93 -5.07 -28.41
N TYR A 101 49.57 -4.23 -27.43
CA TYR A 101 48.83 -2.99 -27.68
C TYR A 101 49.64 -1.97 -28.46
N ILE A 102 50.93 -1.80 -28.12
CA ILE A 102 51.86 -0.94 -28.86
C ILE A 102 51.95 -1.40 -30.32
N GLN A 103 52.13 -2.70 -30.54
CA GLN A 103 52.17 -3.27 -31.88
C GLN A 103 50.89 -3.02 -32.66
N ALA A 104 49.73 -3.26 -32.06
CA ALA A 104 48.45 -3.00 -32.71
C ALA A 104 48.23 -1.51 -33.01
N ALA A 105 48.51 -0.63 -32.06
CA ALA A 105 48.38 0.82 -32.25
C ALA A 105 49.29 1.34 -33.36
N VAL A 106 50.53 0.86 -33.45
CA VAL A 106 51.48 1.26 -34.49
C VAL A 106 51.11 0.69 -35.84
N THR A 107 50.74 -0.60 -35.91
CA THR A 107 50.36 -1.26 -37.17
C THR A 107 49.11 -0.62 -37.79
N LYS A 108 48.16 -0.18 -36.95
CA LYS A 108 46.96 0.53 -37.39
C LYS A 108 47.18 2.03 -37.63
N GLY A 109 48.39 2.54 -37.42
CA GLY A 109 48.74 3.95 -37.63
C GLY A 109 48.24 4.91 -36.56
N TYR A 110 47.75 4.41 -35.41
CA TYR A 110 47.27 5.23 -34.29
C TYR A 110 48.40 5.85 -33.48
N MET A 111 49.58 5.24 -33.47
CA MET A 111 50.77 5.80 -32.85
C MET A 111 52.00 5.52 -33.71
N SER A 112 53.07 6.29 -33.50
CA SER A 112 54.36 6.07 -34.15
C SER A 112 55.49 6.01 -33.12
N GLY A 113 56.59 5.35 -33.47
CA GLY A 113 57.84 5.45 -32.72
C GLY A 113 58.53 6.80 -32.95
N TYR A 114 59.52 7.10 -32.09
CA TYR A 114 60.42 8.21 -32.28
C TYR A 114 61.55 7.85 -33.25
N LEU A 115 62.27 8.89 -33.69
CA LEU A 115 63.54 8.75 -34.40
C LEU A 115 64.48 7.77 -33.66
N LYS A 116 65.27 7.00 -34.43
CA LYS A 116 66.17 5.93 -33.93
C LYS A 116 65.47 4.65 -33.43
N GLY A 117 64.24 4.38 -33.87
CA GLY A 117 63.60 3.06 -33.67
C GLY A 117 63.18 2.73 -32.23
N LYS A 118 62.89 3.77 -31.43
CA LYS A 118 62.43 3.66 -30.04
C LYS A 118 60.97 4.09 -29.89
N PHE A 119 60.19 3.39 -29.09
CA PHE A 119 58.80 3.75 -28.79
C PHE A 119 58.65 4.58 -27.51
N LYS A 120 59.57 4.39 -26.55
CA LYS A 120 59.57 4.94 -25.19
C LYS A 120 58.29 4.60 -24.40
N PRO A 121 58.02 3.32 -24.11
CA PRO A 121 56.76 2.86 -23.54
C PRO A 121 56.40 3.48 -22.20
N ASN A 122 57.40 3.83 -21.38
CA ASN A 122 57.20 4.38 -20.03
C ASN A 122 57.21 5.92 -19.99
N GLN A 123 57.45 6.59 -21.11
CA GLN A 123 57.36 8.06 -21.16
C GLN A 123 55.89 8.46 -21.15
N ALA A 124 55.56 9.56 -20.47
CA ALA A 124 54.21 10.13 -20.50
C ALA A 124 53.80 10.52 -21.93
N VAL A 125 52.53 10.30 -22.27
CA VAL A 125 51.95 10.74 -23.54
C VAL A 125 51.64 12.24 -23.48
N THR A 126 51.95 12.96 -24.55
CA THR A 126 51.64 14.39 -24.67
C THR A 126 50.28 14.63 -25.36
N LEU A 127 49.68 15.81 -25.17
CA LEU A 127 48.43 16.16 -25.86
C LEU A 127 48.54 16.04 -27.38
N LYS A 128 49.67 16.44 -27.97
CA LYS A 128 49.92 16.34 -29.41
C LYS A 128 49.91 14.90 -29.91
N GLU A 129 50.49 13.97 -29.15
CA GLU A 129 50.48 12.54 -29.47
C GLU A 129 49.09 11.94 -29.31
N ALA A 130 48.35 12.39 -28.31
CA ALA A 130 46.98 11.96 -28.08
C ALA A 130 46.02 12.46 -29.17
N ALA A 131 46.18 13.70 -29.63
CA ALA A 131 45.45 14.26 -30.75
C ALA A 131 45.70 13.48 -32.04
N TYR A 132 46.96 13.13 -32.31
CA TYR A 132 47.31 12.28 -33.45
C TYR A 132 46.56 10.94 -33.40
N GLY A 133 46.61 10.23 -32.27
CA GLY A 133 46.04 8.89 -32.17
C GLY A 133 44.52 8.86 -32.21
N THR A 134 43.86 9.81 -31.53
CA THR A 134 42.39 9.88 -31.54
C THR A 134 41.82 10.31 -32.88
N LEU A 135 42.48 11.23 -33.61
CA LEU A 135 42.10 11.55 -34.99
C LEU A 135 42.27 10.36 -35.93
N ALA A 136 43.35 9.59 -35.77
CA ALA A 136 43.57 8.36 -36.54
C ALA A 136 42.45 7.32 -36.30
N VAL A 137 42.02 7.16 -35.05
CA VAL A 137 40.87 6.30 -34.68
C VAL A 137 39.56 6.77 -35.34
N LEU A 138 39.35 8.08 -35.46
CA LEU A 138 38.20 8.66 -36.18
C LEU A 138 38.31 8.58 -37.72
N GLY A 139 39.40 8.00 -38.24
CA GLY A 139 39.62 7.78 -39.68
C GLY A 139 40.35 8.92 -40.39
N TYR A 140 40.85 9.93 -39.68
CA TYR A 140 41.66 11.00 -40.28
C TYR A 140 43.11 10.54 -40.45
N SER A 141 43.70 10.84 -41.61
CA SER A 141 45.06 10.44 -41.97
C SER A 141 45.93 11.65 -42.31
N ALA A 142 47.21 11.42 -42.62
CA ALA A 142 48.12 12.52 -43.00
C ALA A 142 47.66 13.27 -44.26
N SER A 143 46.99 12.60 -45.20
CA SER A 143 46.51 13.24 -46.44
C SER A 143 45.48 14.34 -46.17
N ASP A 144 44.69 14.20 -45.11
CA ASP A 144 43.63 15.15 -44.75
C ASP A 144 44.16 16.51 -44.30
N PHE A 145 45.46 16.59 -43.98
CA PHE A 145 46.12 17.81 -43.49
C PHE A 145 47.17 18.36 -44.47
N SER A 146 47.42 17.67 -45.58
CA SER A 146 48.54 17.95 -46.49
C SER A 146 48.33 19.14 -47.44
N ASN A 147 47.08 19.55 -47.70
CA ASN A 147 46.72 20.53 -48.74
C ASN A 147 46.16 21.87 -48.20
N GLN A 148 46.25 22.14 -46.89
CA GLN A 148 45.73 23.38 -46.30
C GLN A 148 46.85 24.28 -45.77
N LEU A 149 46.78 25.59 -46.09
CA LEU A 149 47.71 26.63 -45.62
C LEU A 149 47.72 26.77 -44.07
N SER A 150 46.68 26.28 -43.39
CA SER A 150 46.55 26.23 -41.92
C SER A 150 46.48 24.79 -41.36
N GLY A 151 47.06 23.79 -42.05
CA GLY A 151 46.93 22.34 -41.79
C GLY A 151 47.42 21.80 -40.43
N ASN A 152 46.91 22.30 -39.31
CA ASN A 152 47.22 21.80 -37.97
C ASN A 152 46.19 20.74 -37.52
N ARG A 153 46.67 19.52 -37.26
CA ARG A 153 45.88 18.43 -36.65
C ARG A 153 45.20 18.86 -35.36
N LEU A 154 45.83 19.75 -34.58
CA LEU A 154 45.27 20.22 -33.33
C LEU A 154 44.01 21.08 -33.55
N ASP A 155 43.91 21.81 -34.66
CA ASP A 155 42.70 22.60 -34.95
C ASP A 155 41.53 21.67 -35.24
N LYS A 156 41.75 20.59 -36.01
CA LYS A 156 40.72 19.56 -36.23
C LYS A 156 40.34 18.84 -34.94
N PHE A 157 41.32 18.55 -34.08
CA PHE A 157 41.08 17.97 -32.76
C PHE A 157 40.15 18.84 -31.89
N LYS A 158 40.38 20.16 -31.88
CA LYS A 158 39.53 21.14 -31.20
C LYS A 158 38.16 21.32 -31.87
N GLU A 159 38.11 21.33 -33.21
CA GLU A 159 36.86 21.42 -33.99
C GLU A 159 35.90 20.27 -33.64
N LEU A 160 36.43 19.06 -33.47
CA LEU A 160 35.68 17.88 -33.06
C LEU A 160 35.33 17.87 -31.56
N GLY A 161 35.83 18.85 -30.80
CA GLY A 161 35.64 18.99 -29.36
C GLY A 161 36.35 17.92 -28.54
N LEU A 162 37.46 17.36 -29.04
CA LEU A 162 38.23 16.33 -28.33
C LEU A 162 38.98 16.88 -27.12
N ASP A 163 39.23 18.20 -27.08
CA ASP A 163 39.91 18.95 -26.02
C ASP A 163 38.99 19.38 -24.85
N LYS A 164 37.68 19.10 -24.92
CA LYS A 164 36.73 19.50 -23.88
C LYS A 164 37.12 18.94 -22.52
N ASN A 165 37.18 19.82 -21.51
CA ASN A 165 37.64 19.53 -20.14
C ASN A 165 39.10 19.06 -20.03
N ILE A 166 39.95 19.37 -21.02
CA ILE A 166 41.38 19.06 -21.03
C ILE A 166 42.17 20.36 -21.13
N ASN A 167 42.69 20.84 -20.00
CA ASN A 167 43.43 22.11 -19.93
C ASN A 167 44.94 21.86 -20.05
N ARG A 168 45.39 21.53 -21.27
CA ARG A 168 46.79 21.16 -21.57
C ARG A 168 47.29 21.85 -22.84
N ALA A 169 48.56 22.25 -22.86
CA ALA A 169 49.25 22.66 -24.07
C ALA A 169 49.70 21.43 -24.90
N GLU A 170 50.11 21.64 -26.15
CA GLU A 170 50.49 20.56 -27.07
C GLU A 170 51.57 19.61 -26.53
N THR A 171 52.54 20.16 -25.80
CA THR A 171 53.68 19.42 -25.23
C THR A 171 53.43 18.91 -23.82
N ASP A 172 52.30 19.27 -23.21
CA ASP A 172 52.00 18.87 -21.84
C ASP A 172 51.64 17.38 -21.76
N GLU A 173 52.10 16.76 -20.69
CA GLU A 173 51.84 15.37 -20.37
C GLU A 173 50.40 15.18 -19.88
N LEU A 174 49.73 14.12 -20.35
CA LEU A 174 48.34 13.86 -19.98
C LEU A 174 48.23 13.06 -18.69
N THR A 175 47.36 13.53 -17.81
CA THR A 175 46.93 12.79 -16.62
C THR A 175 45.85 11.77 -16.98
N ARG A 176 45.53 10.90 -16.02
CA ARG A 176 44.41 9.99 -16.14
C ARG A 176 43.09 10.70 -16.45
N THR A 177 42.77 11.77 -15.70
CA THR A 177 41.54 12.55 -15.88
C THR A 177 41.50 13.19 -17.27
N ASP A 178 42.63 13.67 -17.78
CA ASP A 178 42.72 14.20 -19.16
C ASP A 178 42.35 13.11 -20.18
N CYS A 179 42.86 11.87 -19.99
CA CYS A 179 42.53 10.76 -20.87
C CYS A 179 41.07 10.31 -20.72
N GLU A 180 40.48 10.33 -19.52
CA GLU A 180 39.06 9.97 -19.32
C GLU A 180 38.14 10.90 -20.11
N ASN A 181 38.40 12.21 -20.03
CA ASN A 181 37.71 13.20 -20.84
C ASN A 181 37.98 12.99 -22.34
N LEU A 182 39.22 12.74 -22.74
CA LEU A 182 39.58 12.54 -24.14
C LEU A 182 38.84 11.37 -24.78
N PHE A 183 38.84 10.21 -24.13
CA PHE A 183 38.16 9.03 -24.66
C PHE A 183 36.63 9.16 -24.59
N TYR A 184 36.10 9.91 -23.63
CA TYR A 184 34.67 10.24 -23.60
C TYR A 184 34.30 11.17 -24.76
N ASN A 185 35.12 12.18 -25.02
CA ASN A 185 34.94 13.08 -26.15
C ASN A 185 35.06 12.32 -27.48
N LEU A 186 36.02 11.40 -27.59
CA LEU A 186 36.20 10.53 -28.75
C LEU A 186 34.94 9.72 -29.07
N LEU A 187 34.34 9.06 -28.07
CA LEU A 187 33.09 8.31 -28.24
C LEU A 187 31.94 9.18 -28.76
N ASN A 188 31.95 10.46 -28.39
CA ASN A 188 30.91 11.42 -28.72
C ASN A 188 31.23 12.32 -29.93
N ALA A 189 32.38 12.12 -30.57
CA ALA A 189 32.81 12.89 -31.73
C ALA A 189 32.25 12.29 -33.03
N LYS A 190 32.05 13.14 -34.04
CA LYS A 190 31.77 12.67 -35.40
C LYS A 190 33.04 12.13 -36.03
N ALA A 191 33.01 10.85 -36.42
CA ALA A 191 34.07 10.25 -37.21
C ALA A 191 34.13 10.88 -38.61
N LYS A 192 35.20 10.62 -39.37
CA LYS A 192 35.33 11.08 -40.76
C LYS A 192 34.19 10.56 -41.65
N SER A 193 33.58 9.43 -41.30
CA SER A 193 32.37 8.91 -41.96
C SER A 193 31.12 9.79 -41.77
N GLY A 194 31.13 10.72 -40.81
CA GLY A 194 30.00 11.59 -40.46
C GLY A 194 29.14 11.07 -39.30
N GLU A 195 29.28 9.81 -38.91
CA GLU A 195 28.55 9.20 -37.79
C GLU A 195 29.21 9.49 -36.44
N ILE A 196 28.43 9.46 -35.36
CA ILE A 196 28.98 9.51 -34.00
C ILE A 196 29.77 8.24 -33.73
N TYR A 197 31.01 8.37 -33.27
CA TYR A 197 31.94 7.25 -33.19
C TYR A 197 31.44 6.11 -32.30
N ALA A 198 30.75 6.39 -31.19
CA ALA A 198 30.15 5.35 -30.34
C ALA A 198 29.20 4.40 -31.10
N VAL A 199 28.48 4.89 -32.11
CA VAL A 199 27.56 4.08 -32.93
C VAL A 199 28.34 3.05 -33.75
N SER A 200 29.52 3.42 -34.28
CA SER A 200 30.41 2.51 -35.00
C SER A 200 30.92 1.35 -34.13
N LEU A 201 30.85 1.50 -32.80
CA LEU A 201 31.21 0.47 -31.83
C LEU A 201 30.01 -0.37 -31.34
N GLY A 202 28.81 -0.12 -31.87
CA GLY A 202 27.56 -0.79 -31.45
C GLY A 202 26.93 -0.23 -30.17
N TYR A 203 27.36 0.95 -29.72
CA TYR A 203 26.70 1.66 -28.61
C TYR A 203 25.56 2.55 -29.12
N SER A 204 24.54 2.70 -28.28
CA SER A 204 23.45 3.66 -28.53
C SER A 204 23.87 5.07 -28.14
N VAL A 205 23.23 6.08 -28.74
CA VAL A 205 23.37 7.49 -28.36
C VAL A 205 22.03 8.06 -27.90
N ASP A 206 22.07 9.07 -27.04
CA ASP A 206 20.92 9.84 -26.57
C ASP A 206 20.51 10.94 -27.57
N SER A 207 19.50 11.74 -27.20
CA SER A 207 19.00 12.84 -28.03
C SER A 207 20.04 13.94 -28.32
N ASP A 208 21.08 14.05 -27.49
CA ASP A 208 22.16 15.02 -27.64
C ASP A 208 23.34 14.45 -28.44
N ASN A 209 23.14 13.29 -29.07
CA ASN A 209 24.17 12.53 -29.77
C ASN A 209 25.38 12.19 -28.87
N LYS A 210 25.13 12.00 -27.56
CA LYS A 210 26.11 11.49 -26.62
C LYS A 210 25.86 10.01 -26.38
N ILE A 211 26.90 9.26 -26.07
CA ILE A 211 26.80 7.85 -25.72
C ILE A 211 25.77 7.66 -24.59
N ASP A 212 24.81 6.78 -24.81
CA ASP A 212 23.69 6.56 -23.90
C ASP A 212 24.18 5.79 -22.66
N TYR A 213 24.51 6.56 -21.63
CA TYR A 213 24.99 6.06 -20.34
C TYR A 213 24.03 5.06 -19.70
N LEU A 214 22.71 5.33 -19.76
CA LEU A 214 21.71 4.47 -19.13
C LEU A 214 21.63 3.12 -19.83
N SER A 215 21.66 3.12 -21.17
CA SER A 215 21.72 1.89 -21.96
C SER A 215 22.99 1.07 -21.69
N LEU A 216 24.14 1.73 -21.47
CA LEU A 216 25.38 1.05 -21.09
C LEU A 216 25.31 0.43 -19.70
N LEU A 217 24.77 1.20 -18.75
CA LEU A 217 24.63 0.76 -17.36
C LEU A 217 23.69 -0.44 -17.28
N GLU A 218 22.54 -0.37 -17.94
CA GLU A 218 21.54 -1.45 -17.99
C GLU A 218 22.14 -2.76 -18.51
N LYS A 219 22.87 -2.70 -19.65
CA LYS A 219 23.52 -3.87 -20.28
C LYS A 219 24.56 -4.56 -19.39
N THR A 220 25.12 -3.84 -18.41
CA THR A 220 26.19 -4.35 -17.54
C THR A 220 25.73 -4.60 -16.10
N THR A 221 24.50 -4.21 -15.77
CA THR A 221 23.92 -4.40 -14.44
C THR A 221 23.50 -5.85 -14.27
N LYS A 222 23.93 -6.46 -13.17
CA LYS A 222 23.58 -7.82 -12.76
C LYS A 222 22.50 -7.78 -11.68
N GLY A 223 21.65 -8.80 -11.65
CA GLY A 223 20.52 -8.93 -10.73
C GLY A 223 19.25 -9.41 -11.45
N PRO A 224 18.08 -9.38 -10.78
CA PRO A 224 17.91 -9.14 -9.35
C PRO A 224 18.56 -10.23 -8.48
N ILE A 225 19.10 -9.85 -7.32
CA ILE A 225 19.51 -10.74 -6.22
C ILE A 225 18.63 -10.45 -5.01
N LEU A 226 18.08 -11.48 -4.37
CA LEU A 226 17.34 -11.33 -3.12
C LEU A 226 18.31 -11.29 -1.94
N ALA A 227 18.25 -10.26 -1.10
CA ALA A 227 19.04 -10.14 0.11
C ALA A 227 18.51 -11.10 1.19
N MET A 228 18.79 -12.40 1.05
CA MET A 228 18.37 -13.45 1.98
C MET A 228 19.46 -14.52 2.08
N GLY A 229 19.68 -15.07 3.28
CA GLY A 229 20.67 -16.12 3.51
C GLY A 229 22.07 -15.71 3.05
N ASP A 230 22.72 -16.56 2.26
CA ASP A 230 24.10 -16.38 1.77
C ASP A 230 24.21 -15.49 0.52
N TRP A 231 23.28 -14.55 0.31
CA TRP A 231 23.18 -13.74 -0.92
C TRP A 231 24.48 -13.05 -1.34
N LYS A 232 25.33 -12.69 -0.37
CA LYS A 232 26.65 -12.06 -0.61
C LYS A 232 27.56 -12.93 -1.49
N ARG A 233 27.40 -14.25 -1.48
CA ARG A 233 28.17 -15.19 -2.34
C ARG A 233 27.81 -15.07 -3.82
N HIS A 234 26.67 -14.48 -4.16
CA HIS A 234 26.27 -14.23 -5.55
C HIS A 234 26.89 -12.95 -6.12
N LEU A 235 27.59 -12.16 -5.31
CA LEU A 235 28.36 -11.02 -5.77
C LEU A 235 29.73 -11.48 -6.28
N SER A 236 30.27 -10.79 -7.29
CA SER A 236 31.61 -11.07 -7.82
C SER A 236 32.76 -10.53 -6.97
N LYS A 237 32.46 -9.74 -5.95
CA LYS A 237 33.40 -9.16 -5.00
C LYS A 237 32.69 -8.83 -3.70
N ASP A 238 33.46 -8.50 -2.68
CA ASP A 238 32.94 -8.13 -1.37
C ASP A 238 31.94 -6.97 -1.47
N VAL A 239 30.84 -7.07 -0.71
CA VAL A 239 29.75 -6.07 -0.70
C VAL A 239 30.26 -4.67 -0.32
N GLN A 240 31.27 -4.57 0.54
CA GLN A 240 31.88 -3.31 0.97
C GLN A 240 32.65 -2.61 -0.15
N SER A 241 32.97 -3.32 -1.24
CA SER A 241 33.61 -2.73 -2.42
C SER A 241 32.65 -1.93 -3.29
N TYR A 242 31.34 -1.96 -3.01
CA TYR A 242 30.33 -1.23 -3.75
C TYR A 242 29.96 0.09 -3.06
N ASN A 243 29.70 1.12 -3.86
CA ASN A 243 28.89 2.26 -3.49
C ASN A 243 27.42 1.82 -3.54
N ILE A 244 26.81 1.66 -2.38
CA ILE A 244 25.46 1.11 -2.22
C ILE A 244 24.44 2.25 -2.10
N TYR A 245 23.36 2.17 -2.85
CA TYR A 245 22.33 3.19 -2.93
C TYR A 245 20.94 2.61 -2.63
N ARG A 246 20.14 3.37 -1.88
CA ARG A 246 18.70 3.15 -1.71
C ARG A 246 18.00 4.44 -2.15
N GLY A 247 17.23 4.38 -3.24
CA GLY A 247 16.80 5.59 -3.95
C GLY A 247 18.03 6.43 -4.34
N ASN A 248 17.98 7.74 -4.03
CA ASN A 248 19.08 8.67 -4.33
C ASN A 248 20.12 8.75 -3.19
N SER A 249 19.96 7.98 -2.11
CA SER A 249 20.80 8.06 -0.92
C SER A 249 21.82 6.94 -0.87
N LYS A 250 23.08 7.27 -0.61
CA LYS A 250 24.12 6.28 -0.33
C LYS A 250 23.91 5.68 1.05
N ILE A 251 24.03 4.36 1.18
CA ILE A 251 23.91 3.61 2.43
C ILE A 251 25.14 2.70 2.65
N ILE A 252 25.28 2.15 3.86
CA ILE A 252 26.26 1.12 4.19
C ILE A 252 25.67 -0.28 4.02
N ALA A 253 26.52 -1.30 3.86
CA ALA A 253 26.08 -2.67 3.59
C ALA A 253 25.21 -3.27 4.70
N GLU A 254 25.47 -2.88 5.95
CA GLU A 254 24.74 -3.32 7.15
C GLU A 254 23.31 -2.78 7.19
N SER A 255 23.01 -1.73 6.40
CA SER A 255 21.66 -1.17 6.29
C SER A 255 20.80 -1.88 5.25
N ILE A 256 21.32 -2.87 4.53
CA ILE A 256 20.54 -3.71 3.60
C ILE A 256 19.65 -4.62 4.44
N LYS A 257 18.34 -4.54 4.21
CA LYS A 257 17.35 -5.33 4.94
C LYS A 257 17.20 -6.71 4.31
N ASP A 258 16.82 -7.69 5.10
CA ASP A 258 16.38 -8.97 4.55
C ASP A 258 15.24 -8.74 3.55
N TYR A 259 15.25 -9.50 2.45
CA TYR A 259 14.31 -9.38 1.34
C TYR A 259 14.32 -8.01 0.64
N SER A 260 15.45 -7.32 0.65
CA SER A 260 15.72 -6.26 -0.32
C SER A 260 16.07 -6.89 -1.68
N VAL A 261 15.66 -6.26 -2.78
CA VAL A 261 16.04 -6.64 -4.14
C VAL A 261 17.26 -5.83 -4.55
N LEU A 262 18.32 -6.51 -4.98
CA LEU A 262 19.63 -5.93 -5.24
C LEU A 262 20.00 -6.02 -6.72
N TYR A 263 20.59 -4.94 -7.22
CA TYR A 263 21.21 -4.87 -8.54
C TYR A 263 22.60 -4.27 -8.40
N TYR A 264 23.55 -4.69 -9.22
CA TYR A 264 24.91 -4.15 -9.12
C TYR A 264 25.61 -4.08 -10.48
N ALA A 265 26.47 -3.08 -10.62
CA ALA A 265 27.32 -2.86 -11.77
C ALA A 265 28.79 -2.97 -11.34
N GLU A 266 29.43 -4.06 -11.74
CA GLU A 266 30.77 -4.42 -11.30
C GLU A 266 31.82 -3.39 -11.70
N LYS A 267 31.72 -2.87 -12.92
CA LYS A 267 32.69 -1.95 -13.51
C LYS A 267 32.65 -0.56 -12.86
N THR A 268 31.50 -0.12 -12.37
CA THR A 268 31.36 1.18 -11.70
C THR A 268 31.38 1.06 -10.17
N ASN A 269 31.48 -0.15 -9.64
CA ASN A 269 31.35 -0.44 -8.21
C ASN A 269 30.04 0.15 -7.63
N LYS A 270 28.92 0.08 -8.35
CA LYS A 270 27.63 0.58 -7.87
C LYS A 270 26.69 -0.56 -7.54
N MET A 271 25.89 -0.39 -6.49
CA MET A 271 24.83 -1.32 -6.10
C MET A 271 23.57 -0.53 -5.73
N TRP A 272 22.41 -1.01 -6.15
CA TRP A 272 21.11 -0.43 -5.86
C TRP A 272 20.26 -1.41 -5.07
N VAL A 273 19.58 -0.89 -4.05
CA VAL A 273 18.77 -1.62 -3.08
C VAL A 273 17.33 -1.13 -3.18
N TYR A 274 16.42 -2.07 -3.41
CA TYR A 274 14.98 -1.83 -3.52
C TYR A 274 14.25 -2.59 -2.41
N ASP A 275 13.50 -1.86 -1.58
CA ASP A 275 12.83 -2.42 -0.41
C ASP A 275 11.31 -2.56 -0.60
N ASN A 276 10.78 -2.11 -1.74
CA ASN A 276 9.36 -2.01 -2.01
C ASN A 276 8.68 -3.38 -2.04
N LYS A 277 7.57 -3.50 -1.31
CA LYS A 277 6.76 -4.71 -1.20
C LYS A 277 5.30 -4.36 -1.41
N ILE A 278 4.62 -5.14 -2.21
CA ILE A 278 3.17 -5.03 -2.41
C ILE A 278 2.53 -6.29 -1.84
N PHE A 279 1.49 -6.13 -1.03
CA PHE A 279 0.76 -7.20 -0.40
C PHE A 279 -0.66 -7.17 -0.92
N GLY A 280 -1.24 -8.32 -1.23
CA GLY A 280 -2.62 -8.39 -1.70
C GLY A 280 -2.97 -9.71 -2.37
N SER A 281 -4.19 -9.80 -2.88
CA SER A 281 -4.62 -10.95 -3.69
C SER A 281 -4.06 -10.85 -5.10
N LEU A 282 -3.65 -11.99 -5.63
CA LEU A 282 -3.25 -12.14 -7.02
C LEU A 282 -4.50 -12.18 -7.91
N GLU A 283 -4.92 -11.03 -8.39
CA GLU A 283 -6.17 -10.86 -9.14
C GLU A 283 -6.08 -11.40 -10.58
N ASP A 284 -4.92 -11.25 -11.22
CA ASP A 284 -4.73 -11.72 -12.59
C ASP A 284 -3.27 -11.99 -12.95
N ILE A 285 -3.06 -12.83 -13.97
CA ILE A 285 -1.73 -13.17 -14.49
C ILE A 285 -1.79 -13.15 -16.01
N THR A 286 -0.99 -12.28 -16.64
CA THR A 286 -0.86 -12.25 -18.10
C THR A 286 0.26 -13.17 -18.55
N TYR A 287 -0.04 -14.15 -19.40
CA TYR A 287 0.94 -15.08 -19.94
C TYR A 287 1.32 -14.76 -21.38
N ASN A 288 2.57 -15.04 -21.74
CA ASN A 288 3.03 -15.14 -23.12
C ASN A 288 3.88 -16.40 -23.27
N ASN A 289 3.54 -17.28 -24.22
CA ASN A 289 4.19 -18.57 -24.43
C ASN A 289 4.34 -19.40 -23.14
N GLY A 290 3.30 -19.44 -22.31
CA GLY A 290 3.29 -20.17 -21.04
C GLY A 290 4.09 -19.52 -19.89
N LYS A 291 4.68 -18.35 -20.11
CA LYS A 291 5.46 -17.63 -19.08
C LYS A 291 4.73 -16.38 -18.58
N PRO A 292 4.65 -16.14 -17.27
CA PRO A 292 3.99 -14.96 -16.73
C PRO A 292 4.79 -13.70 -17.08
N GLN A 293 4.14 -12.74 -17.73
CA GLN A 293 4.75 -11.46 -18.15
C GLN A 293 4.35 -10.31 -17.25
N ALA A 294 3.16 -10.38 -16.66
CA ALA A 294 2.67 -9.40 -15.72
C ALA A 294 1.69 -10.05 -14.75
N ILE A 295 1.56 -9.45 -13.56
CA ILE A 295 0.58 -9.82 -12.55
C ILE A 295 -0.22 -8.59 -12.12
N MET A 296 -1.45 -8.80 -11.65
CA MET A 296 -2.30 -7.76 -11.08
C MET A 296 -2.49 -8.01 -9.59
N VAL A 297 -2.17 -7.01 -8.77
CA VAL A 297 -2.30 -7.03 -7.31
C VAL A 297 -2.79 -5.65 -6.86
N GLU A 298 -3.85 -5.62 -6.05
CA GLU A 298 -4.52 -4.39 -5.59
C GLU A 298 -4.93 -3.48 -6.76
N GLY A 299 -5.54 -4.07 -7.79
CA GLY A 299 -5.98 -3.39 -9.02
C GLY A 299 -4.87 -2.81 -9.90
N LYS A 300 -3.58 -2.97 -9.54
CA LYS A 300 -2.45 -2.48 -10.33
C LYS A 300 -1.71 -3.62 -11.01
N SER A 301 -1.42 -3.44 -12.31
CA SER A 301 -0.60 -4.38 -13.09
C SER A 301 0.89 -4.05 -12.98
N TYR A 302 1.70 -5.09 -12.76
CA TYR A 302 3.15 -5.02 -12.67
C TYR A 302 3.80 -5.99 -13.66
N ALA A 303 4.75 -5.49 -14.45
CA ALA A 303 5.52 -6.34 -15.36
C ALA A 303 6.54 -7.18 -14.58
N ILE A 304 6.78 -8.41 -15.01
CA ILE A 304 7.73 -9.34 -14.38
C ILE A 304 9.12 -9.16 -15.01
N GLU A 305 10.17 -9.03 -14.19
CA GLU A 305 11.54 -8.92 -14.69
C GLU A 305 12.10 -10.25 -15.19
N LYS A 306 11.89 -11.33 -14.43
CA LYS A 306 12.34 -12.70 -14.77
C LYS A 306 11.15 -13.67 -14.83
N PRO A 307 10.47 -13.78 -15.99
CA PRO A 307 9.28 -14.63 -16.14
C PRO A 307 9.48 -16.09 -15.72
N GLU A 308 10.66 -16.66 -15.96
CA GLU A 308 10.96 -18.07 -15.65
C GLU A 308 11.12 -18.32 -14.15
N ASP A 309 11.83 -17.42 -13.45
CA ASP A 309 12.04 -17.49 -12.02
C ASP A 309 10.70 -17.35 -11.29
N ILE A 310 9.86 -16.40 -11.71
CA ILE A 310 8.51 -16.22 -11.15
C ILE A 310 7.63 -17.43 -11.43
N ARG A 311 7.64 -17.99 -12.66
CA ARG A 311 6.89 -19.21 -12.97
C ARG A 311 7.26 -20.36 -12.02
N THR A 312 8.56 -20.56 -11.81
CA THR A 312 9.09 -21.62 -10.94
C THR A 312 8.66 -21.41 -9.49
N ALA A 313 8.77 -20.18 -8.97
CA ALA A 313 8.33 -19.86 -7.61
C ALA A 313 6.82 -20.09 -7.44
N MET A 314 6.01 -19.68 -8.42
CA MET A 314 4.56 -19.89 -8.36
C MET A 314 4.18 -21.38 -8.34
N GLU A 315 4.86 -22.21 -9.15
CA GLU A 315 4.64 -23.65 -9.17
C GLU A 315 5.07 -24.34 -7.88
N GLN A 316 6.22 -23.96 -7.33
CA GLN A 316 6.75 -24.53 -6.08
C GLN A 316 5.88 -24.21 -4.88
N GLU A 317 5.38 -22.97 -4.79
CA GLU A 317 4.60 -22.47 -3.67
C GLU A 317 3.08 -22.61 -3.88
N GLY A 318 2.64 -23.18 -5.02
CA GLY A 318 1.23 -23.34 -5.34
C GLY A 318 0.47 -22.03 -5.53
N ILE A 319 1.17 -20.94 -5.87
CA ILE A 319 0.59 -19.61 -6.08
C ILE A 319 -0.19 -19.59 -7.39
N LYS A 320 -1.46 -19.21 -7.31
CA LYS A 320 -2.39 -19.12 -8.43
C LYS A 320 -3.25 -17.87 -8.31
N LYS A 321 -4.04 -17.55 -9.34
CA LYS A 321 -5.04 -16.48 -9.27
C LYS A 321 -5.95 -16.71 -8.05
N GLY A 322 -6.14 -15.66 -7.26
CA GLY A 322 -6.85 -15.67 -5.97
C GLY A 322 -5.94 -15.88 -4.75
N SER A 323 -4.71 -16.39 -4.91
CA SER A 323 -3.76 -16.53 -3.81
C SER A 323 -3.38 -15.18 -3.23
N MET A 324 -3.24 -15.11 -1.90
CA MET A 324 -2.61 -13.97 -1.25
C MET A 324 -1.10 -14.03 -1.40
N VAL A 325 -0.49 -12.91 -1.80
CA VAL A 325 0.93 -12.86 -2.13
C VAL A 325 1.59 -11.60 -1.59
N THR A 326 2.90 -11.69 -1.41
CA THR A 326 3.79 -10.53 -1.34
C THR A 326 4.65 -10.47 -2.59
N VAL A 327 4.64 -9.33 -3.26
CA VAL A 327 5.43 -9.07 -4.45
C VAL A 327 6.59 -8.15 -4.08
N LEU A 328 7.82 -8.58 -4.34
CA LEU A 328 9.01 -7.76 -4.15
C LEU A 328 9.31 -7.00 -5.44
N ILE A 329 9.27 -5.68 -5.35
CA ILE A 329 9.41 -4.78 -6.50
C ILE A 329 10.87 -4.35 -6.62
N GLY A 330 11.45 -4.64 -7.78
CA GLY A 330 12.79 -4.28 -8.16
C GLY A 330 12.85 -2.98 -8.97
N ARG A 331 13.84 -2.90 -9.86
CA ARG A 331 13.99 -1.74 -10.75
C ARG A 331 12.81 -1.60 -11.72
N ASP A 332 12.56 -0.37 -12.16
CA ASP A 332 11.51 -0.02 -13.12
C ASP A 332 10.10 -0.49 -12.71
N ASP A 333 9.84 -0.56 -11.40
CA ASP A 333 8.61 -1.08 -10.80
C ASP A 333 8.23 -2.50 -11.25
N ARG A 334 9.24 -3.30 -11.62
CA ARG A 334 9.02 -4.68 -12.07
C ARG A 334 9.05 -5.65 -10.90
N VAL A 335 8.27 -6.71 -11.02
CA VAL A 335 8.26 -7.83 -10.09
C VAL A 335 9.56 -8.61 -10.25
N ALA A 336 10.36 -8.61 -9.18
CA ALA A 336 11.60 -9.38 -9.11
C ALA A 336 11.37 -10.74 -8.44
N TYR A 337 10.54 -10.78 -7.38
CA TYR A 337 10.19 -11.99 -6.65
C TYR A 337 8.73 -11.96 -6.21
N ILE A 338 8.15 -13.15 -6.01
CA ILE A 338 6.81 -13.34 -5.46
C ILE A 338 6.91 -14.34 -4.31
N LEU A 339 6.23 -14.06 -3.20
CA LEU A 339 6.20 -14.90 -2.00
C LEU A 339 4.74 -15.23 -1.67
N PRO A 340 4.44 -16.46 -1.20
CA PRO A 340 3.11 -16.79 -0.73
C PRO A 340 2.82 -16.06 0.59
N MET A 341 1.57 -15.70 0.81
CA MET A 341 1.10 -15.23 2.11
C MET A 341 0.05 -16.20 2.63
N GLN A 342 0.26 -16.69 3.84
CA GLN A 342 -0.65 -17.65 4.48
C GLN A 342 -1.63 -16.90 5.36
N SER A 343 -2.84 -17.44 5.52
CA SER A 343 -3.90 -16.82 6.32
C SER A 343 -4.54 -17.82 7.27
N ARG A 344 -4.81 -17.44 8.52
CA ARG A 344 -5.51 -18.32 9.48
C ARG A 344 -6.26 -17.53 10.56
N LEU A 345 -7.25 -18.15 11.19
CA LEU A 345 -7.76 -17.69 12.48
C LEU A 345 -6.67 -17.87 13.56
N ALA A 346 -6.49 -16.87 14.42
CA ALA A 346 -5.55 -16.90 15.53
C ALA A 346 -6.03 -17.75 16.73
N GLY A 347 -7.12 -18.51 16.57
CA GLY A 347 -7.58 -19.48 17.57
C GLY A 347 -6.58 -20.62 17.79
N GLY A 348 -6.53 -21.16 19.02
CA GLY A 348 -5.58 -22.21 19.39
C GLY A 348 -4.14 -21.68 19.54
N ASP A 349 -3.15 -22.52 19.25
CA ASP A 349 -1.73 -22.15 19.29
C ASP A 349 -1.25 -21.63 17.94
N TRP A 350 -1.72 -20.44 17.56
CA TRP A 350 -1.36 -19.80 16.30
C TRP A 350 0.12 -19.38 16.21
N ARG A 351 0.85 -19.33 17.32
CA ARG A 351 2.26 -18.90 17.33
C ARG A 351 3.17 -19.99 16.77
N SER A 352 2.92 -21.26 17.12
CA SER A 352 3.76 -22.37 16.67
C SER A 352 3.67 -22.64 15.17
N ILE A 353 2.62 -22.18 14.50
CA ILE A 353 2.38 -22.42 13.06
C ILE A 353 3.05 -21.38 12.15
N LEU A 354 3.47 -20.22 12.67
CA LEU A 354 4.06 -19.14 11.87
C LEU A 354 5.35 -19.57 11.16
N GLY A 355 6.05 -20.57 11.73
CA GLY A 355 7.39 -20.96 11.28
C GLY A 355 8.48 -19.96 11.68
N PHE A 356 8.16 -19.00 12.55
CA PHE A 356 9.07 -18.07 13.22
C PHE A 356 8.49 -17.69 14.60
N ASP A 357 9.34 -17.19 15.49
CA ASP A 357 8.91 -16.69 16.80
C ASP A 357 8.12 -15.38 16.62
N ALA A 358 6.83 -15.40 17.00
CA ALA A 358 5.92 -14.26 16.89
C ALA A 358 6.45 -13.00 17.58
N ASP A 359 7.19 -13.16 18.69
CA ASP A 359 7.72 -12.05 19.48
C ASP A 359 9.01 -11.46 18.87
N GLN A 360 9.62 -12.17 17.91
CA GLN A 360 10.74 -11.68 17.09
C GLN A 360 10.27 -11.15 15.73
N GLY A 361 8.97 -11.27 15.43
CA GLY A 361 8.35 -10.76 14.21
C GLY A 361 7.79 -9.35 14.38
N THR A 362 7.23 -8.81 13.30
CA THR A 362 6.42 -7.58 13.36
C THR A 362 4.96 -7.90 13.12
N ILE A 363 4.11 -7.52 14.07
CA ILE A 363 2.67 -7.77 14.01
C ILE A 363 1.97 -6.42 13.80
N TYR A 364 1.22 -6.31 12.71
CA TYR A 364 0.51 -5.09 12.33
C TYR A 364 -0.99 -5.25 12.53
N LYS A 365 -1.63 -4.21 13.08
CA LYS A 365 -3.08 -4.07 13.14
C LYS A 365 -3.43 -2.62 12.83
N ASN A 366 -4.21 -2.40 11.76
CA ASN A 366 -4.56 -1.05 11.27
C ASN A 366 -3.35 -0.11 11.12
N GLY A 367 -2.24 -0.63 10.58
CA GLY A 367 -1.00 0.13 10.37
C GLY A 367 -0.13 0.36 11.61
N MET A 368 -0.59 -0.06 12.80
CA MET A 368 0.18 0.06 14.05
C MET A 368 0.81 -1.28 14.43
N ILE A 369 1.95 -1.22 15.13
CA ILE A 369 2.61 -2.41 15.68
C ILE A 369 1.86 -2.84 16.94
N LEU A 370 1.59 -4.14 17.03
CA LEU A 370 0.82 -4.78 18.09
C LEU A 370 1.71 -5.81 18.82
N SER A 371 1.50 -6.00 20.13
CA SER A 371 2.10 -7.14 20.83
C SER A 371 1.41 -8.44 20.42
N SER A 372 2.15 -9.55 20.34
CA SER A 372 1.56 -10.86 20.06
C SER A 372 0.48 -11.23 21.09
N ALA A 373 0.62 -10.77 22.34
CA ALA A 373 -0.33 -11.00 23.43
C ALA A 373 -1.71 -10.34 23.21
N GLU A 374 -1.78 -9.34 22.35
CA GLU A 374 -3.02 -8.61 22.05
C GLU A 374 -3.81 -9.22 20.87
N VAL A 375 -3.26 -10.24 20.20
CA VAL A 375 -3.95 -10.99 19.15
C VAL A 375 -5.01 -11.90 19.79
N LYS A 376 -6.27 -11.69 19.40
CA LYS A 376 -7.43 -12.41 19.92
C LYS A 376 -7.60 -13.72 19.17
N SER A 377 -8.16 -14.74 19.81
CA SER A 377 -8.46 -16.03 19.17
C SER A 377 -9.46 -15.93 18.01
N THR A 378 -10.20 -14.84 17.91
CA THR A 378 -11.16 -14.53 16.83
C THR A 378 -10.54 -13.75 15.68
N ASP A 379 -9.29 -13.29 15.83
CA ASP A 379 -8.61 -12.50 14.82
C ASP A 379 -8.23 -13.38 13.63
N VAL A 380 -8.32 -12.79 12.44
CA VAL A 380 -7.74 -13.33 11.21
C VAL A 380 -6.33 -12.78 11.08
N ILE A 381 -5.36 -13.67 10.97
CA ILE A 381 -3.97 -13.33 10.72
C ILE A 381 -3.59 -13.69 9.28
N TYR A 382 -2.88 -12.79 8.62
CA TYR A 382 -2.12 -13.08 7.41
C TYR A 382 -0.65 -12.97 7.76
N TYR A 383 0.18 -13.90 7.31
CA TYR A 383 1.60 -13.85 7.62
C TYR A 383 2.47 -14.30 6.46
N VAL A 384 3.66 -13.72 6.45
CA VAL A 384 4.73 -14.07 5.53
C VAL A 384 5.91 -14.50 6.39
N LYS A 385 6.13 -15.82 6.45
CA LYS A 385 7.16 -16.44 7.28
C LYS A 385 8.53 -15.85 6.97
N GLU A 386 8.79 -15.70 5.68
CA GLU A 386 9.99 -15.14 5.07
C GLU A 386 10.31 -13.76 5.66
N LEU A 387 9.30 -12.90 5.77
CA LEU A 387 9.42 -11.54 6.28
C LEU A 387 9.23 -11.43 7.80
N LYS A 388 8.94 -12.54 8.50
CA LYS A 388 8.56 -12.57 9.92
C LYS A 388 7.49 -11.52 10.25
N THR A 389 6.52 -11.36 9.36
CA THR A 389 5.51 -10.31 9.44
C THR A 389 4.12 -10.92 9.52
N VAL A 390 3.28 -10.37 10.39
CA VAL A 390 1.87 -10.77 10.57
C VAL A 390 1.00 -9.52 10.44
N TRP A 391 -0.14 -9.63 9.75
CA TRP A 391 -1.20 -8.64 9.72
C TRP A 391 -2.45 -9.21 10.38
N VAL A 392 -3.03 -8.46 11.30
CA VAL A 392 -4.15 -8.88 12.15
C VAL A 392 -5.39 -8.11 11.77
N TYR A 393 -6.48 -8.83 11.51
CA TYR A 393 -7.79 -8.32 11.19
C TYR A 393 -8.80 -8.84 12.21
N SER A 394 -9.42 -7.92 12.95
CA SER A 394 -10.26 -8.25 14.12
C SER A 394 -11.74 -7.99 13.91
N LYS A 395 -12.14 -7.61 12.69
CA LYS A 395 -13.54 -7.36 12.40
C LYS A 395 -14.29 -8.69 12.51
N THR A 396 -15.31 -8.69 13.35
CA THR A 396 -16.25 -9.80 13.50
C THR A 396 -17.69 -9.28 13.47
N VAL A 397 -18.62 -10.14 13.07
CA VAL A 397 -20.07 -9.92 13.15
C VAL A 397 -20.69 -11.14 13.81
N TYR A 398 -21.63 -10.92 14.73
CA TYR A 398 -22.37 -11.99 15.39
C TYR A 398 -23.84 -11.95 14.97
N GLY A 399 -24.50 -13.10 14.90
CA GLY A 399 -25.94 -13.12 14.63
C GLY A 399 -26.48 -14.47 14.22
N VAL A 400 -27.79 -14.53 14.00
CA VAL A 400 -28.44 -15.70 13.41
C VAL A 400 -28.13 -15.73 11.91
N LEU A 401 -27.58 -16.85 11.43
CA LEU A 401 -27.42 -17.14 10.02
C LEU A 401 -28.78 -17.47 9.41
N SER A 402 -29.37 -16.59 8.59
CA SER A 402 -30.72 -16.78 8.06
C SER A 402 -30.74 -17.33 6.64
N THR A 403 -29.71 -17.08 5.83
CA THR A 403 -29.69 -17.50 4.43
C THR A 403 -28.28 -17.77 3.93
N ILE A 404 -28.10 -18.83 3.15
CA ILE A 404 -26.86 -19.17 2.43
C ILE A 404 -27.14 -19.18 0.92
N THR A 405 -26.55 -18.24 0.18
CA THR A 405 -26.84 -18.01 -1.25
C THR A 405 -25.62 -18.33 -2.13
N PRO A 406 -25.81 -18.93 -3.33
CA PRO A 406 -27.06 -19.51 -3.85
C PRO A 406 -27.42 -20.86 -3.21
N SER A 407 -26.45 -21.57 -2.62
CA SER A 407 -26.69 -22.83 -1.91
C SER A 407 -25.59 -23.15 -0.92
N VAL A 408 -25.85 -24.04 0.03
CA VAL A 408 -24.84 -24.60 0.96
C VAL A 408 -23.71 -25.35 0.22
N ALA A 409 -23.96 -25.86 -0.98
CA ALA A 409 -22.95 -26.59 -1.74
C ALA A 409 -21.89 -25.65 -2.35
N LEU A 410 -22.32 -24.49 -2.84
CA LEU A 410 -21.51 -23.47 -3.50
C LEU A 410 -21.91 -22.08 -2.98
N PRO A 411 -21.62 -21.76 -1.71
CA PRO A 411 -22.04 -20.50 -1.14
C PRO A 411 -21.13 -19.36 -1.61
N GLU A 412 -21.74 -18.22 -1.91
CA GLU A 412 -21.09 -16.97 -2.29
C GLU A 412 -21.39 -15.85 -1.28
N LYS A 413 -22.58 -15.91 -0.65
CA LYS A 413 -23.03 -14.92 0.33
C LYS A 413 -23.77 -15.61 1.47
N VAL A 414 -23.75 -14.95 2.62
CA VAL A 414 -24.58 -15.31 3.78
C VAL A 414 -25.33 -14.09 4.29
N ILE A 415 -26.52 -14.32 4.85
CA ILE A 415 -27.26 -13.28 5.59
C ILE A 415 -27.12 -13.58 7.08
N VAL A 416 -26.58 -12.63 7.83
CA VAL A 416 -26.41 -12.72 9.30
C VAL A 416 -26.95 -11.45 9.93
N ALA A 417 -27.85 -11.59 10.91
CA ALA A 417 -28.52 -10.46 11.56
C ALA A 417 -29.22 -9.48 10.57
N GLY A 418 -29.72 -10.00 9.45
CA GLY A 418 -30.43 -9.23 8.41
C GLY A 418 -29.53 -8.63 7.33
N ASP A 419 -28.22 -8.58 7.55
CA ASP A 419 -27.26 -8.03 6.60
C ASP A 419 -26.65 -9.11 5.71
N SER A 420 -26.41 -8.76 4.44
CA SER A 420 -25.77 -9.64 3.45
C SER A 420 -24.25 -9.46 3.44
N TYR A 421 -23.52 -10.57 3.56
CA TYR A 421 -22.06 -10.60 3.55
C TYR A 421 -21.50 -11.52 2.45
N SER A 422 -20.54 -11.03 1.69
CA SER A 422 -19.83 -11.81 0.67
C SER A 422 -18.77 -12.72 1.31
N LEU A 423 -18.71 -13.96 0.85
CA LEU A 423 -17.68 -14.92 1.21
C LEU A 423 -16.44 -14.75 0.31
N ASP A 424 -15.25 -14.98 0.86
CA ASP A 424 -14.02 -14.90 0.09
C ASP A 424 -13.78 -16.15 -0.79
N GLY A 425 -13.15 -15.94 -1.96
CA GLY A 425 -12.85 -16.95 -2.98
C GLY A 425 -14.00 -17.30 -3.95
N VAL A 426 -13.68 -17.88 -5.12
CA VAL A 426 -14.66 -18.33 -6.15
C VAL A 426 -15.12 -19.77 -5.89
N PRO A 427 -16.44 -20.10 -5.87
CA PRO A 427 -16.92 -21.44 -5.54
C PRO A 427 -16.35 -22.52 -6.46
N VAL A 428 -15.71 -23.56 -5.89
CA VAL A 428 -15.18 -24.70 -6.67
C VAL A 428 -16.16 -25.87 -6.58
N SER A 429 -16.67 -26.32 -7.73
CA SER A 429 -17.67 -27.39 -7.83
C SER A 429 -17.10 -28.82 -7.84
N SER A 430 -15.79 -28.98 -8.06
CA SER A 430 -15.16 -30.29 -8.20
C SER A 430 -14.39 -30.71 -6.95
N TYR A 431 -14.92 -31.73 -6.27
CA TYR A 431 -14.26 -32.46 -5.19
C TYR A 431 -13.08 -33.26 -5.73
N THR A 432 -11.86 -32.71 -5.69
CA THR A 432 -10.66 -33.52 -5.91
C THR A 432 -9.58 -33.17 -4.90
N SER A 433 -9.29 -34.18 -4.07
CA SER A 433 -8.02 -34.46 -3.38
C SER A 433 -7.51 -33.48 -2.32
N SER A 434 -7.63 -33.91 -1.07
CA SER A 434 -6.54 -33.92 -0.07
C SER A 434 -5.60 -32.72 -0.05
N VAL A 435 -6.13 -31.52 0.26
CA VAL A 435 -5.28 -30.48 0.85
C VAL A 435 -5.09 -30.84 2.32
N LYS A 436 -3.92 -31.38 2.65
CA LYS A 436 -3.44 -31.46 4.04
C LYS A 436 -3.31 -30.03 4.56
N GLY A 437 -4.29 -29.60 5.35
CA GLY A 437 -4.27 -28.32 6.05
C GLY A 437 -5.53 -27.50 5.76
N LEU A 438 -6.55 -27.62 6.62
CA LEU A 438 -7.71 -26.72 6.71
C LEU A 438 -7.33 -25.27 7.11
N ASN A 439 -6.06 -24.89 6.94
CA ASN A 439 -5.47 -23.79 7.67
C ASN A 439 -5.22 -22.56 6.81
N ASP A 440 -5.25 -22.63 5.48
CA ASP A 440 -5.24 -21.44 4.63
C ASP A 440 -6.67 -21.02 4.28
N MET A 441 -7.10 -19.89 4.83
CA MET A 441 -8.48 -19.42 4.70
C MET A 441 -8.79 -18.84 3.32
N THR A 442 -7.79 -18.65 2.45
CA THR A 442 -7.94 -18.11 1.09
C THR A 442 -8.50 -19.11 0.06
N GLU A 443 -8.54 -20.42 0.39
CA GLU A 443 -9.10 -21.42 -0.49
C GLU A 443 -10.64 -21.52 -0.38
N ASN A 444 -11.35 -21.36 -1.51
CA ASN A 444 -12.80 -21.52 -1.54
C ASN A 444 -13.19 -22.99 -1.32
N THR A 445 -13.47 -23.31 -0.06
CA THR A 445 -13.93 -24.61 0.43
C THR A 445 -15.18 -24.47 1.29
N TRP A 446 -15.91 -23.36 1.14
CA TRP A 446 -16.99 -22.96 2.02
C TRP A 446 -18.08 -24.02 2.20
N GLY A 447 -18.56 -24.63 1.11
CA GLY A 447 -19.57 -25.67 1.22
C GLY A 447 -19.10 -26.88 2.04
N ARG A 448 -17.82 -27.22 1.94
CA ARG A 448 -17.20 -28.27 2.78
C ARG A 448 -17.05 -27.82 4.23
N ARG A 449 -16.52 -26.61 4.47
CA ARG A 449 -16.32 -26.06 5.82
C ARG A 449 -17.63 -25.94 6.60
N LEU A 450 -18.71 -25.47 5.97
CA LEU A 450 -20.03 -25.37 6.61
C LEU A 450 -20.53 -26.76 7.05
N ARG A 451 -20.43 -27.78 6.18
CA ARG A 451 -20.85 -29.15 6.50
C ARG A 451 -19.98 -29.81 7.56
N GLU A 452 -18.65 -29.73 7.44
CA GLU A 452 -17.71 -30.32 8.41
C GLU A 452 -17.87 -29.68 9.81
N ASN A 453 -18.24 -28.40 9.89
CA ASN A 453 -18.49 -27.71 11.15
C ASN A 453 -19.96 -27.77 11.64
N ALA A 454 -20.82 -28.44 10.88
CA ALA A 454 -22.26 -28.57 11.10
C ALA A 454 -23.01 -27.22 11.21
N ILE A 455 -22.59 -26.22 10.43
CA ILE A 455 -23.20 -24.88 10.37
C ILE A 455 -24.35 -24.88 9.37
N GLN A 456 -25.51 -24.39 9.79
CA GLN A 456 -26.74 -24.32 8.99
C GLN A 456 -27.55 -23.06 9.31
N GLU A 457 -28.52 -22.75 8.45
CA GLU A 457 -29.47 -21.65 8.70
C GLU A 457 -30.21 -21.87 10.03
N GLY A 458 -30.41 -20.79 10.78
CA GLY A 458 -30.90 -20.77 12.15
C GLY A 458 -29.82 -20.81 13.23
N ASP A 459 -28.58 -21.16 12.91
CA ASP A 459 -27.48 -21.14 13.88
C ASP A 459 -27.07 -19.71 14.26
N ASN A 460 -26.75 -19.51 15.54
CA ASN A 460 -25.98 -18.35 15.97
C ASN A 460 -24.52 -18.52 15.53
N VAL A 461 -24.04 -17.64 14.65
CA VAL A 461 -22.69 -17.66 14.06
C VAL A 461 -21.91 -16.38 14.33
N MET A 462 -20.59 -16.50 14.25
CA MET A 462 -19.65 -15.40 14.12
C MET A 462 -19.05 -15.44 12.72
N LEU A 463 -19.07 -14.31 12.05
CA LEU A 463 -18.31 -14.06 10.82
C LEU A 463 -17.00 -13.38 11.20
N SER A 464 -15.86 -13.91 10.74
CA SER A 464 -14.58 -13.18 10.77
C SER A 464 -14.21 -12.71 9.37
N PHE A 465 -13.67 -11.51 9.29
CA PHE A 465 -13.41 -10.83 8.03
C PHE A 465 -11.91 -10.75 7.73
N GLY A 466 -11.59 -10.96 6.46
CA GLY A 466 -10.25 -10.81 5.92
C GLY A 466 -9.89 -9.35 5.65
N TYR A 467 -8.73 -9.18 5.03
CA TYR A 467 -8.18 -7.87 4.70
C TYR A 467 -9.02 -7.06 3.69
N ASP A 468 -9.74 -7.75 2.81
CA ASP A 468 -10.56 -7.18 1.74
C ASP A 468 -12.02 -6.93 2.18
N GLY A 469 -12.31 -7.15 3.47
CA GLY A 469 -13.64 -6.97 4.04
C GLY A 469 -14.64 -8.07 3.67
N LYS A 470 -14.21 -9.17 3.03
CA LYS A 470 -15.03 -10.37 2.85
C LYS A 470 -14.93 -11.30 4.06
N VAL A 471 -15.92 -12.17 4.20
CA VAL A 471 -15.92 -13.22 5.22
C VAL A 471 -14.90 -14.28 4.82
N VAL A 472 -14.02 -14.65 5.76
CA VAL A 472 -12.99 -15.69 5.57
C VAL A 472 -13.18 -16.89 6.50
N GLU A 473 -13.94 -16.70 7.60
CA GLU A 473 -14.32 -17.77 8.51
C GLU A 473 -15.75 -17.57 9.05
N ILE A 474 -16.50 -18.67 9.17
CA ILE A 474 -17.80 -18.72 9.84
C ILE A 474 -17.71 -19.78 10.92
N SER A 475 -17.90 -19.36 12.17
CA SER A 475 -17.83 -20.25 13.34
C SER A 475 -19.13 -20.20 14.14
N LYS A 476 -19.60 -21.34 14.66
CA LYS A 476 -20.73 -21.33 15.61
C LYS A 476 -20.32 -20.61 16.88
N VAL A 477 -21.16 -19.70 17.36
CA VAL A 477 -20.79 -18.86 18.51
C VAL A 477 -20.56 -19.69 19.78
N ASN A 478 -21.34 -20.76 19.97
CA ASN A 478 -21.24 -21.63 21.14
C ASN A 478 -19.94 -22.46 21.21
N LYS A 479 -19.17 -22.60 20.13
CA LYS A 479 -17.88 -23.34 20.13
C LYS A 479 -16.68 -22.47 20.47
N MET A 480 -16.87 -21.17 20.69
CA MET A 480 -15.79 -20.22 20.92
C MET A 480 -15.66 -19.92 22.41
N SER A 481 -14.49 -19.44 22.81
CA SER A 481 -14.26 -18.85 24.14
C SER A 481 -14.27 -17.32 24.01
N VAL A 482 -15.46 -16.73 23.98
CA VAL A 482 -15.63 -15.27 23.84
C VAL A 482 -16.58 -14.74 24.89
N THR A 483 -16.32 -13.51 25.32
CA THR A 483 -17.16 -12.76 26.24
C THR A 483 -17.59 -11.46 25.58
N LEU A 484 -18.89 -11.22 25.50
CA LEU A 484 -19.50 -10.05 24.89
C LEU A 484 -20.28 -9.27 25.95
N GLY A 485 -20.06 -7.97 26.05
CA GLY A 485 -20.99 -7.10 26.77
C GLY A 485 -22.18 -6.79 25.88
N GLY A 486 -23.36 -6.58 26.46
CA GLY A 486 -24.54 -6.24 25.69
C GLY A 486 -25.67 -5.63 26.49
N TYR A 487 -26.67 -5.15 25.77
CA TYR A 487 -27.88 -4.52 26.30
C TYR A 487 -29.12 -5.27 25.81
N VAL A 488 -30.00 -5.64 26.74
CA VAL A 488 -31.19 -6.45 26.46
C VAL A 488 -32.28 -5.57 25.87
N LEU A 489 -32.58 -5.77 24.58
CA LEU A 489 -33.62 -5.05 23.84
C LEU A 489 -35.01 -5.63 24.11
N ASP A 490 -35.10 -6.96 24.15
CA ASP A 490 -36.37 -7.67 24.30
C ASP A 490 -36.21 -9.00 25.06
N VAL A 491 -37.32 -9.47 25.64
CA VAL A 491 -37.40 -10.76 26.34
C VAL A 491 -38.71 -11.43 25.93
N THR A 492 -38.61 -12.59 25.29
CA THR A 492 -39.76 -13.33 24.75
C THR A 492 -39.71 -14.79 25.14
N ASP A 493 -40.86 -15.45 25.19
CA ASP A 493 -40.94 -16.90 25.31
C ASP A 493 -41.03 -17.53 23.92
N LYS A 494 -40.12 -18.47 23.63
CA LYS A 494 -40.04 -19.15 22.34
C LYS A 494 -40.21 -20.65 22.52
N LEU A 495 -40.99 -21.26 21.63
CA LEU A 495 -41.12 -22.72 21.58
C LEU A 495 -39.86 -23.31 20.94
N VAL A 496 -39.10 -24.10 21.69
CA VAL A 496 -37.89 -24.81 21.25
C VAL A 496 -38.12 -26.31 21.34
N LYS A 497 -37.77 -27.03 20.27
CA LYS A 497 -37.84 -28.49 20.24
C LYS A 497 -36.57 -29.10 20.81
N ASN A 498 -36.70 -30.02 21.78
CA ASN A 498 -35.58 -30.79 22.28
C ASN A 498 -35.08 -31.83 21.25
N GLU A 499 -34.03 -32.57 21.60
CA GLU A 499 -33.45 -33.65 20.78
C GLU A 499 -34.45 -34.78 20.43
N TYR A 500 -35.58 -34.87 21.15
CA TYR A 500 -36.69 -35.80 20.91
C TYR A 500 -37.87 -35.17 20.15
N LYS A 501 -37.71 -33.94 19.63
CA LYS A 501 -38.74 -33.14 18.94
C LYS A 501 -39.93 -32.71 19.80
N GLU A 502 -39.82 -32.82 21.12
CA GLU A 502 -40.83 -32.32 22.05
C GLU A 502 -40.69 -30.82 22.24
N ASN A 503 -41.82 -30.12 22.32
CA ASN A 503 -41.85 -28.69 22.50
C ASN A 503 -41.56 -28.33 23.97
N SER A 504 -40.59 -27.46 24.19
CA SER A 504 -40.34 -26.80 25.47
C SER A 504 -40.40 -25.29 25.27
N VAL A 505 -40.95 -24.55 26.23
CA VAL A 505 -40.91 -23.08 26.20
C VAL A 505 -39.59 -22.64 26.82
N LYS A 506 -38.81 -21.85 26.07
CA LYS A 506 -37.56 -21.26 26.51
C LYS A 506 -37.69 -19.74 26.50
N LYS A 507 -37.26 -19.09 27.57
CA LYS A 507 -37.07 -17.64 27.56
C LYS A 507 -35.89 -17.33 26.64
N VAL A 508 -36.12 -16.46 25.67
CA VAL A 508 -35.14 -15.95 24.72
C VAL A 508 -35.01 -14.45 24.93
N ILE A 509 -33.78 -13.99 25.14
CA ILE A 509 -33.46 -12.57 25.19
C ILE A 509 -32.89 -12.12 23.85
N ARG A 510 -33.31 -10.94 23.40
CA ARG A 510 -32.71 -10.24 22.27
C ARG A 510 -31.73 -9.22 22.79
N VAL A 511 -30.45 -9.36 22.46
CA VAL A 511 -29.36 -8.53 23.00
C VAL A 511 -28.60 -7.88 21.86
N VAL A 512 -28.37 -6.58 21.94
CA VAL A 512 -27.32 -5.94 21.14
C VAL A 512 -26.00 -6.06 21.89
N GLU A 513 -24.99 -6.66 21.25
CA GLU A 513 -23.63 -6.72 21.81
C GLU A 513 -22.84 -5.43 21.51
N THR A 514 -21.76 -5.18 22.25
CA THR A 514 -20.96 -3.94 22.16
C THR A 514 -20.38 -3.65 20.77
N GLY A 515 -20.27 -4.65 19.91
CA GLY A 515 -19.93 -4.53 18.49
C GLY A 515 -21.08 -4.08 17.59
N GLY A 516 -22.30 -3.95 18.12
CA GLY A 516 -23.51 -3.48 17.44
C GLY A 516 -24.37 -4.57 16.81
N SER A 517 -23.97 -5.84 16.90
CA SER A 517 -24.75 -6.96 16.33
C SER A 517 -25.86 -7.39 17.30
N VAL A 518 -26.94 -7.97 16.77
CA VAL A 518 -28.08 -8.45 17.57
C VAL A 518 -28.08 -9.98 17.63
N LEU A 519 -28.19 -10.50 18.85
CA LEU A 519 -28.23 -11.92 19.16
C LEU A 519 -29.57 -12.28 19.80
N ASP A 520 -30.18 -13.39 19.36
CA ASP A 520 -31.30 -14.04 20.04
C ASP A 520 -30.74 -15.25 20.82
N LEU A 521 -30.76 -15.18 22.15
CA LEU A 521 -30.11 -16.14 23.03
C LEU A 521 -31.09 -16.76 24.03
N GLU A 522 -31.06 -18.08 24.17
CA GLU A 522 -31.75 -18.76 25.26
C GLU A 522 -31.17 -18.31 26.60
N CYS A 523 -32.04 -17.93 27.53
CA CYS A 523 -31.68 -17.39 28.83
C CYS A 523 -32.51 -18.06 29.92
N ASN A 524 -31.85 -18.78 30.82
CA ASN A 524 -32.53 -19.44 31.94
C ASN A 524 -32.70 -18.51 33.16
N ASP A 525 -32.03 -17.36 33.17
CA ASP A 525 -32.18 -16.37 34.26
C ASP A 525 -33.47 -15.57 34.10
N SER A 526 -34.40 -15.82 35.01
CA SER A 526 -35.70 -15.13 35.04
C SER A 526 -35.60 -13.65 35.43
N THR A 527 -34.52 -13.24 36.10
CA THR A 527 -34.32 -11.86 36.60
C THR A 527 -33.89 -10.88 35.51
N ILE A 528 -33.44 -11.40 34.36
CA ILE A 528 -33.06 -10.59 33.19
C ILE A 528 -34.33 -10.08 32.50
N THR A 529 -34.39 -8.76 32.37
CA THR A 529 -35.49 -7.97 31.79
C THR A 529 -34.97 -6.97 30.76
N LYS A 530 -35.89 -6.36 30.00
CA LYS A 530 -35.58 -5.29 29.03
C LYS A 530 -34.76 -4.18 29.70
N GLY A 531 -33.78 -3.66 29.00
CA GLY A 531 -32.90 -2.59 29.47
C GLY A 531 -31.78 -3.02 30.41
N ASN A 532 -31.69 -4.31 30.78
CA ASN A 532 -30.57 -4.80 31.57
C ASN A 532 -29.29 -4.89 30.73
N ILE A 533 -28.15 -4.69 31.39
CA ILE A 533 -26.83 -4.99 30.83
C ILE A 533 -26.51 -6.44 31.15
N VAL A 534 -25.94 -7.14 30.18
CA VAL A 534 -25.53 -8.53 30.33
C VAL A 534 -24.11 -8.73 29.83
N GLU A 535 -23.42 -9.69 30.43
CA GLU A 535 -22.22 -10.28 29.88
C GLU A 535 -22.56 -11.69 29.38
N ILE A 536 -22.36 -11.91 28.08
CA ILE A 536 -22.60 -13.18 27.41
C ILE A 536 -21.28 -13.90 27.26
N ARG A 537 -21.18 -15.10 27.83
CA ARG A 537 -20.00 -15.96 27.74
C ARG A 537 -20.35 -17.20 26.94
N PHE A 538 -19.59 -17.44 25.88
CA PHE A 538 -19.62 -18.70 25.17
C PHE A 538 -18.42 -19.52 25.62
N VAL A 539 -18.68 -20.71 26.16
CA VAL A 539 -17.65 -21.63 26.65
C VAL A 539 -18.08 -23.07 26.39
N ASN A 540 -17.32 -23.81 25.59
CA ASN A 540 -17.47 -25.25 25.38
C ASN A 540 -18.91 -25.71 25.05
N GLY A 541 -19.58 -25.02 24.13
CA GLY A 541 -20.95 -25.35 23.71
C GLY A 541 -22.05 -24.78 24.60
N ARG A 542 -21.70 -24.11 25.71
CA ARG A 542 -22.65 -23.49 26.65
C ARG A 542 -22.63 -21.96 26.49
N THR A 543 -23.81 -21.37 26.55
CA THR A 543 -24.00 -19.93 26.70
C THR A 543 -24.35 -19.64 28.14
N ASP A 544 -23.51 -18.86 28.81
CA ASP A 544 -23.74 -18.34 30.14
C ASP A 544 -24.02 -16.83 30.02
N ILE A 545 -25.07 -16.36 30.67
CA ILE A 545 -25.54 -14.98 30.56
C ILE A 545 -25.63 -14.44 31.98
N VAL A 546 -24.80 -13.44 32.28
CA VAL A 546 -24.72 -12.83 33.60
C VAL A 546 -25.25 -11.41 33.52
N LYS A 547 -26.25 -11.09 34.34
CA LYS A 547 -26.71 -9.71 34.50
C LYS A 547 -25.60 -8.86 35.16
N ILE A 548 -25.32 -7.69 34.59
CA ILE A 548 -24.34 -6.74 35.10
C ILE A 548 -25.07 -5.51 35.62
N GLU A 549 -24.79 -5.14 36.87
CA GLU A 549 -25.33 -3.91 37.46
C GLU A 549 -24.44 -2.71 37.09
N PRO A 550 -24.98 -1.61 36.53
CA PRO A 550 -24.19 -0.47 36.07
C PRO A 550 -23.28 0.16 37.14
N SER A 551 -23.64 0.06 38.43
CA SER A 551 -22.80 0.52 39.54
C SER A 551 -21.43 -0.15 39.59
N SER A 552 -21.31 -1.37 39.06
CA SER A 552 -20.04 -2.10 38.99
C SER A 552 -19.00 -1.44 38.05
N VAL A 553 -19.46 -0.65 37.08
CA VAL A 553 -18.63 0.06 36.10
C VAL A 553 -18.00 1.31 36.69
N ASN A 554 -18.69 1.98 37.62
CA ASN A 554 -18.18 3.15 38.33
C ASN A 554 -16.97 2.83 39.22
N SER A 555 -16.69 1.54 39.46
CA SER A 555 -15.49 1.05 40.15
C SER A 555 -14.23 1.06 39.26
N ILE A 556 -14.38 1.19 37.94
CA ILE A 556 -13.26 1.30 37.00
C ILE A 556 -12.77 2.75 37.07
N THR A 557 -11.57 2.95 37.61
CA THR A 557 -10.95 4.28 37.77
C THR A 557 -11.04 5.11 36.49
N ASP A 558 -11.45 6.37 36.67
CA ASP A 558 -11.77 7.41 35.69
C ASP A 558 -11.65 6.97 34.22
N LEU A 559 -12.76 6.47 33.67
CA LEU A 559 -12.87 6.08 32.25
C LEU A 559 -12.42 7.20 31.31
N SER A 560 -12.50 8.47 31.72
CA SER A 560 -12.06 9.61 30.92
C SER A 560 -10.53 9.70 30.76
N LEU A 561 -9.76 9.03 31.64
CA LEU A 561 -8.29 8.99 31.61
C LEU A 561 -7.75 7.77 30.84
N ARG A 562 -8.62 6.82 30.46
CA ARG A 562 -8.22 5.60 29.77
C ARG A 562 -8.16 5.79 28.27
N LYS A 563 -7.24 5.09 27.62
CA LYS A 563 -7.19 5.02 26.15
C LYS A 563 -8.20 3.98 25.67
N PHE A 564 -8.64 4.14 24.43
CA PHE A 564 -9.41 3.11 23.73
C PHE A 564 -8.44 2.19 22.99
N ALA A 565 -8.68 0.88 23.09
CA ALA A 565 -8.05 -0.09 22.23
C ALA A 565 -8.39 0.22 20.76
N VAL A 566 -7.50 -0.20 19.85
CA VAL A 566 -7.61 0.06 18.40
C VAL A 566 -8.94 -0.40 17.82
N ASP A 567 -9.49 -1.49 18.37
CA ASP A 567 -10.72 -2.13 17.95
C ASP A 567 -11.78 -2.11 19.05
N ALA A 568 -11.78 -1.08 19.89
CA ALA A 568 -12.78 -0.94 20.94
C ALA A 568 -14.20 -0.92 20.35
N ARG A 569 -15.07 -1.73 20.94
CA ARG A 569 -16.46 -1.93 20.53
C ARG A 569 -17.36 -1.11 21.43
N ILE A 570 -18.10 -0.18 20.83
CA ILE A 570 -18.84 0.84 21.56
C ILE A 570 -20.25 0.90 20.99
N ILE A 571 -21.23 0.68 21.86
CA ILE A 571 -22.62 1.03 21.58
C ILE A 571 -23.06 2.10 22.56
N GLU A 572 -23.97 2.93 22.08
CA GLU A 572 -24.81 3.77 22.90
C GLU A 572 -26.22 3.20 22.90
N VAL A 573 -26.90 3.26 24.04
CA VAL A 573 -28.27 2.79 24.22
C VAL A 573 -29.14 3.83 24.90
N LYS A 574 -30.43 3.83 24.57
CA LYS A 574 -31.48 4.59 25.27
C LYS A 574 -32.84 4.04 24.89
N ASP A 575 -33.73 3.87 25.88
CA ASP A 575 -35.13 3.51 25.64
C ASP A 575 -35.28 2.33 24.67
N LEU A 576 -34.53 1.25 24.93
CA LEU A 576 -34.52 0.02 24.10
C LEU A 576 -34.03 0.20 22.65
N ASN A 577 -33.49 1.38 22.30
CA ASN A 577 -32.78 1.63 21.06
C ASN A 577 -31.27 1.61 21.27
N TYR A 578 -30.52 1.42 20.19
CA TYR A 578 -29.07 1.45 20.21
C TYR A 578 -28.48 2.03 18.93
N VAL A 579 -27.26 2.57 19.04
CA VAL A 579 -26.43 2.96 17.90
C VAL A 579 -25.00 2.52 18.15
N LYS A 580 -24.30 2.08 17.11
CA LYS A 580 -22.88 1.77 17.19
C LYS A 580 -22.06 3.05 17.06
N LEU A 581 -21.10 3.25 17.94
CA LEU A 581 -20.20 4.40 17.92
C LEU A 581 -18.78 4.00 17.48
N THR A 582 -18.13 4.88 16.74
CA THR A 582 -16.69 4.78 16.47
C THR A 582 -15.89 5.26 17.69
N VAL A 583 -14.65 4.80 17.85
CA VAL A 583 -13.71 5.32 18.86
C VAL A 583 -13.53 6.85 18.77
N ALA A 584 -13.50 7.41 17.56
CA ALA A 584 -13.39 8.86 17.37
C ALA A 584 -14.58 9.59 18.01
N ARG A 585 -15.81 9.23 17.61
CA ARG A 585 -17.04 9.77 18.23
C ARG A 585 -17.08 9.58 19.74
N ALA A 586 -16.61 8.44 20.25
CA ALA A 586 -16.59 8.19 21.69
C ALA A 586 -15.60 9.08 22.47
N LYS A 587 -14.49 9.50 21.85
CA LYS A 587 -13.51 10.42 22.46
C LYS A 587 -14.02 11.85 22.58
N ASP A 588 -14.95 12.25 21.72
CA ASP A 588 -15.53 13.60 21.73
C ASP A 588 -16.66 13.76 22.76
N ILE A 589 -17.06 12.67 23.42
CA ILE A 589 -18.12 12.66 24.42
C ILE A 589 -17.66 13.36 25.69
N LYS A 590 -18.51 14.26 26.20
CA LYS A 590 -18.35 14.80 27.55
C LYS A 590 -18.85 13.78 28.57
N TRP A 591 -17.93 13.22 29.33
CA TRP A 591 -18.23 12.24 30.37
C TRP A 591 -18.98 12.87 31.54
N GLY A 592 -20.05 12.20 31.98
CA GLY A 592 -20.82 12.52 33.17
C GLY A 592 -21.14 11.26 33.97
N ASN A 593 -21.58 11.42 35.22
CA ASN A 593 -22.01 10.29 36.06
C ASN A 593 -23.19 9.57 35.41
N GLY A 594 -23.09 8.24 35.27
CA GLY A 594 -24.14 7.40 34.68
C GLY A 594 -24.09 7.26 33.16
N ASN A 595 -23.15 7.92 32.48
CA ASN A 595 -23.01 7.82 31.03
C ASN A 595 -22.49 6.45 30.55
N ALA A 596 -21.84 5.67 31.41
CA ALA A 596 -21.34 4.33 31.09
C ALA A 596 -22.09 3.27 31.90
N LEU A 597 -22.70 2.30 31.20
CA LEU A 597 -23.44 1.19 31.79
C LEU A 597 -22.65 -0.13 31.81
N TYR A 598 -21.64 -0.24 30.95
CA TYR A 598 -20.71 -1.37 30.89
C TYR A 598 -19.36 -0.88 30.39
N ALA A 599 -18.26 -1.38 30.95
CA ALA A 599 -16.93 -1.22 30.36
C ALA A 599 -16.06 -2.44 30.62
N LYS A 600 -15.25 -2.81 29.63
CA LYS A 600 -14.21 -3.85 29.75
C LYS A 600 -12.87 -3.30 29.27
N VAL A 601 -11.80 -3.62 29.99
CA VAL A 601 -10.44 -3.21 29.65
C VAL A 601 -9.54 -4.41 29.33
N ASN A 602 -8.54 -4.21 28.47
CA ASN A 602 -7.47 -5.19 28.25
C ASN A 602 -6.43 -5.15 29.40
N SER A 603 -5.40 -6.00 29.30
CA SER A 603 -4.29 -6.04 30.27
C SER A 603 -3.45 -4.76 30.31
N ALA A 604 -3.46 -3.96 29.25
CA ALA A 604 -2.83 -2.64 29.21
C ALA A 604 -3.68 -1.54 29.89
N GLY A 605 -4.93 -1.86 30.24
CA GLY A 605 -5.89 -0.92 30.85
C GLY A 605 -6.70 -0.11 29.84
N ASP A 606 -6.57 -0.39 28.54
CA ASP A 606 -7.31 0.28 27.48
C ASP A 606 -8.73 -0.28 27.36
N ILE A 607 -9.71 0.60 27.11
CA ILE A 607 -11.13 0.24 26.93
C ILE A 607 -11.27 -0.59 25.64
N THR A 608 -11.84 -1.78 25.77
CA THR A 608 -12.11 -2.73 24.68
C THR A 608 -13.59 -2.87 24.36
N ASP A 609 -14.46 -2.71 25.35
CA ASP A 609 -15.90 -2.79 25.21
C ASP A 609 -16.55 -1.72 26.07
N LEU A 610 -17.59 -1.08 25.55
CA LEU A 610 -18.28 0.00 26.24
C LEU A 610 -19.76 0.05 25.83
N VAL A 611 -20.65 0.12 26.83
CA VAL A 611 -22.06 0.46 26.63
C VAL A 611 -22.29 1.81 27.28
N LEU A 612 -22.63 2.80 26.47
CA LEU A 612 -22.93 4.16 26.91
C LEU A 612 -24.44 4.38 26.98
N TYR A 613 -24.88 5.29 27.85
CA TYR A 613 -26.28 5.67 27.99
C TYR A 613 -26.48 7.14 27.64
N ASN A 614 -27.25 7.39 26.57
CA ASN A 614 -27.74 8.72 26.19
C ASN A 614 -26.66 9.82 26.25
N VAL A 615 -25.58 9.60 25.50
CA VAL A 615 -24.40 10.48 25.42
C VAL A 615 -24.35 11.26 24.11
N THR A 616 -25.15 10.87 23.11
CA THR A 616 -25.35 11.59 21.86
C THR A 616 -26.84 11.82 21.60
N ASP A 617 -27.13 12.68 20.63
CA ASP A 617 -28.49 12.94 20.16
C ASP A 617 -28.93 11.95 19.05
N SER A 618 -28.23 10.82 18.88
CA SER A 618 -28.45 9.88 17.75
C SER A 618 -29.78 9.11 17.80
N PHE A 619 -30.62 9.31 18.81
CA PHE A 619 -31.91 8.60 18.98
C PHE A 619 -33.13 9.43 18.59
N TYR A 620 -32.92 10.68 18.15
CA TYR A 620 -34.04 11.48 17.64
C TYR A 620 -34.27 11.20 16.17
N GLN A 621 -35.55 11.07 15.83
CA GLN A 621 -36.05 11.21 14.48
C GLN A 621 -36.58 12.63 14.30
N TYR A 622 -36.52 13.15 13.09
CA TYR A 622 -36.92 14.53 12.80
C TYR A 622 -38.12 14.53 11.87
N GLY A 623 -39.05 15.44 12.10
CA GLY A 623 -40.24 15.57 11.26
C GLY A 623 -40.92 16.92 11.42
N LEU A 624 -41.78 17.25 10.46
CA LEU A 624 -42.62 18.44 10.53
C LEU A 624 -43.98 18.06 11.11
N LEU A 625 -44.30 18.56 12.31
CA LEU A 625 -45.62 18.40 12.91
C LEU A 625 -46.60 19.36 12.21
N MET A 626 -47.59 18.81 11.52
CA MET A 626 -48.53 19.56 10.67
C MET A 626 -49.87 19.82 11.33
N ASN A 627 -50.45 18.80 11.96
CA ASN A 627 -51.81 18.86 12.51
C ASN A 627 -51.88 18.13 13.85
N VAL A 628 -52.74 18.66 14.72
CA VAL A 628 -53.13 18.07 16.00
C VAL A 628 -54.65 18.01 16.02
N ALA A 629 -55.20 16.80 15.90
CA ALA A 629 -56.65 16.59 16.00
C ALA A 629 -57.02 16.09 17.39
N PHE A 630 -58.08 16.65 17.97
CA PHE A 630 -58.70 16.18 19.19
C PHE A 630 -59.89 15.28 18.81
N PRO A 631 -59.86 13.97 19.10
CA PRO A 631 -61.00 13.09 18.87
C PRO A 631 -62.21 13.61 19.64
N ASN A 632 -63.40 13.58 19.01
CA ASN A 632 -64.64 13.94 19.67
C ASN A 632 -64.91 13.02 20.89
N TYR A 633 -65.47 13.62 21.93
CA TYR A 633 -65.63 13.07 23.29
C TYR A 633 -66.41 11.74 23.40
N GLU A 634 -67.05 11.27 22.32
CA GLU A 634 -67.94 10.09 22.35
C GLU A 634 -67.22 8.74 22.50
N SER A 635 -65.89 8.67 22.29
CA SER A 635 -65.16 7.39 22.26
C SER A 635 -64.42 7.02 23.55
N GLY A 636 -64.44 7.85 24.60
CA GLY A 636 -63.76 7.57 25.87
C GLY A 636 -62.21 7.50 25.79
N ILE A 637 -61.61 7.84 24.65
CA ILE A 637 -60.16 7.90 24.46
C ILE A 637 -59.70 9.33 24.74
N TYR A 638 -59.04 9.53 25.87
CA TYR A 638 -58.25 10.73 26.12
C TYR A 638 -57.01 10.65 25.22
N GLY A 639 -56.85 11.56 24.27
CA GLY A 639 -55.62 11.67 23.48
C GLY A 639 -55.73 12.61 22.29
N TYR A 640 -54.58 12.98 21.71
CA TYR A 640 -54.48 13.77 20.48
C TYR A 640 -53.94 12.90 19.34
N ARG A 641 -54.36 13.20 18.11
CA ARG A 641 -53.79 12.62 16.88
C ARG A 641 -52.80 13.61 16.28
N LEU A 642 -51.53 13.22 16.19
CA LEU A 642 -50.48 14.03 15.55
C LEU A 642 -50.24 13.52 14.13
N THR A 643 -50.26 14.41 13.15
CA THR A 643 -49.78 14.12 11.79
C THR A 643 -48.39 14.72 11.62
N LEU A 644 -47.37 13.86 11.48
CA LEU A 644 -46.01 14.27 11.19
C LEU A 644 -45.60 13.82 9.80
N VAL A 645 -45.06 14.76 9.02
CA VAL A 645 -44.46 14.43 7.73
C VAL A 645 -42.97 14.15 7.98
N MET A 646 -42.61 12.88 7.89
CA MET A 646 -41.23 12.42 7.79
C MET A 646 -40.97 12.00 6.34
N ASP A 647 -40.22 10.90 6.12
CA ASP A 647 -40.18 10.32 4.79
C ASP A 647 -41.55 9.80 4.32
N GLU A 648 -42.37 9.34 5.27
CA GLU A 648 -43.78 8.98 5.16
C GLU A 648 -44.61 9.70 6.25
N GLU A 649 -45.94 9.75 6.11
CA GLU A 649 -46.83 10.34 7.11
C GLU A 649 -46.99 9.41 8.32
N LEU A 650 -46.66 9.89 9.52
CA LEU A 650 -46.81 9.14 10.77
C LEU A 650 -47.95 9.73 11.60
N THR A 651 -48.90 8.87 11.98
CA THR A 651 -50.01 9.21 12.89
C THR A 651 -49.75 8.64 14.27
N LEU A 652 -49.64 9.49 15.29
CA LEU A 652 -49.45 9.08 16.69
C LEU A 652 -50.69 9.38 17.52
N SER A 653 -51.08 8.44 18.38
CA SER A 653 -52.10 8.65 19.41
C SER A 653 -51.43 8.57 20.78
N SER A 654 -51.56 9.60 21.61
CA SER A 654 -50.97 9.63 22.95
C SER A 654 -52.03 9.98 23.99
N SER A 655 -52.15 9.17 25.05
CA SER A 655 -53.15 9.32 26.11
C SER A 655 -52.66 10.01 27.37
N ASP A 656 -51.35 10.11 27.56
CA ASP A 656 -50.71 10.73 28.72
C ASP A 656 -49.45 11.46 28.23
N ILE A 657 -49.23 12.70 28.69
CA ILE A 657 -48.02 13.55 28.59
C ILE A 657 -48.20 14.88 27.80
N SER A 658 -47.63 15.94 28.42
CA SER A 658 -47.60 17.37 28.06
C SER A 658 -46.46 17.73 27.10
N TYR A 659 -46.49 17.24 25.85
CA TYR A 659 -45.52 17.66 24.83
C TYR A 659 -45.89 19.02 24.21
N ASP A 660 -44.90 19.69 23.61
CA ASP A 660 -45.18 20.87 22.78
C ASP A 660 -45.77 20.44 21.43
N ILE A 661 -47.10 20.45 21.39
CA ILE A 661 -47.91 20.08 20.23
C ILE A 661 -48.07 21.22 19.21
N ASN A 662 -47.39 22.36 19.35
CA ASN A 662 -47.47 23.42 18.35
C ASN A 662 -46.92 22.93 17.00
N PRO A 663 -47.62 23.16 15.88
CA PRO A 663 -47.11 22.80 14.56
C PRO A 663 -45.73 23.38 14.28
N GLY A 664 -44.90 22.63 13.57
CA GLY A 664 -43.54 23.02 13.20
C GLY A 664 -42.50 21.91 13.37
N PRO A 665 -41.22 22.21 13.08
CA PRO A 665 -40.14 21.22 13.11
C PRO A 665 -39.91 20.62 14.50
N LYS A 666 -39.99 19.29 14.60
CA LYS A 666 -39.81 18.54 15.84
C LYS A 666 -38.67 17.51 15.75
N ALA A 667 -38.04 17.28 16.90
CA ALA A 667 -37.27 16.07 17.19
C ALA A 667 -38.14 15.12 18.03
N LEU A 668 -38.16 13.85 17.69
CA LEU A 668 -39.02 12.81 18.25
C LEU A 668 -38.16 11.66 18.74
N ARG A 669 -38.47 11.12 19.92
CA ARG A 669 -37.77 9.95 20.44
C ARG A 669 -38.76 8.91 20.91
N PHE A 670 -38.54 7.67 20.51
CA PHE A 670 -39.43 6.55 20.76
C PHE A 670 -38.77 5.48 21.64
N GLU A 671 -39.59 4.72 22.38
CA GLU A 671 -39.24 3.42 22.97
C GLU A 671 -40.12 2.36 22.30
N GLY A 672 -39.55 1.55 21.41
CA GLY A 672 -40.36 0.75 20.49
C GLY A 672 -41.30 1.65 19.68
N ASP A 673 -42.60 1.34 19.69
CA ASP A 673 -43.62 2.14 18.98
C ASP A 673 -44.18 3.31 19.81
N SER A 674 -43.74 3.45 21.07
CA SER A 674 -44.27 4.48 21.98
C SER A 674 -43.43 5.75 21.94
N LEU A 675 -44.04 6.90 21.63
CA LEU A 675 -43.39 8.21 21.72
C LEU A 675 -43.06 8.54 23.17
N LYS A 676 -41.80 8.92 23.44
CA LYS A 676 -41.29 9.27 24.78
C LYS A 676 -40.96 10.74 24.94
N GLU A 677 -40.48 11.37 23.88
CA GLU A 677 -40.06 12.76 23.93
C GLU A 677 -40.33 13.43 22.59
N MET A 678 -40.80 14.67 22.65
CA MET A 678 -40.98 15.55 21.49
C MET A 678 -40.44 16.93 21.84
N LYS A 679 -39.54 17.44 21.01
CA LYS A 679 -38.90 18.76 21.17
C LYS A 679 -39.11 19.62 19.94
N THR A 680 -39.30 20.90 20.16
CA THR A 680 -39.26 21.90 19.08
C THR A 680 -37.81 22.19 18.70
N LEU A 681 -37.51 22.09 17.41
CA LEU A 681 -36.18 22.42 16.91
C LEU A 681 -35.97 23.93 16.88
N GLN A 682 -34.74 24.36 17.13
CA GLN A 682 -34.37 25.77 17.06
C GLN A 682 -34.13 26.18 15.60
N GLN A 683 -34.75 27.27 15.19
CA GLN A 683 -34.60 27.86 13.86
C GLN A 683 -33.31 28.70 13.74
N VAL A 684 -32.65 28.60 12.60
CA VAL A 684 -31.59 29.50 12.15
C VAL A 684 -31.81 29.93 10.69
N ARG A 685 -31.74 31.24 10.43
CA ARG A 685 -31.82 31.79 9.07
C ARG A 685 -30.54 31.50 8.30
N LEU A 686 -30.62 30.77 7.19
CA LEU A 686 -29.47 30.44 6.35
C LEU A 686 -29.31 31.48 5.23
N LYS A 687 -28.07 31.88 4.97
CA LYS A 687 -27.68 32.76 3.86
C LYS A 687 -27.10 31.99 2.69
N TYR A 688 -26.28 30.99 2.99
CA TYR A 688 -25.57 30.20 1.98
C TYR A 688 -25.60 28.73 2.36
N ILE A 689 -25.76 27.87 1.36
CA ILE A 689 -25.61 26.42 1.46
C ILE A 689 -24.63 25.99 0.37
N SER A 690 -23.64 25.19 0.73
CA SER A 690 -22.65 24.65 -0.20
C SER A 690 -22.27 23.23 0.24
N GLY A 691 -22.62 22.23 -0.57
CA GLY A 691 -22.48 20.83 -0.18
C GLY A 691 -23.28 20.52 1.09
N LYS A 692 -22.68 19.78 2.04
CA LYS A 692 -23.27 19.44 3.35
C LYS A 692 -23.01 20.49 4.43
N GLN A 693 -22.84 21.76 4.04
CA GLN A 693 -22.62 22.86 4.97
C GLN A 693 -23.54 24.04 4.66
N ALA A 694 -24.00 24.71 5.72
CA ALA A 694 -24.80 25.93 5.65
C ALA A 694 -24.16 27.04 6.49
N ASN A 695 -24.46 28.29 6.16
CA ASN A 695 -23.93 29.47 6.86
C ASN A 695 -25.01 30.53 7.02
N ASN A 696 -25.15 31.12 8.20
CA ASN A 696 -26.09 32.22 8.52
C ASN A 696 -25.46 33.64 8.42
N GLY A 697 -24.17 33.72 8.08
CA GLY A 697 -23.33 34.91 8.05
C GLY A 697 -22.30 34.98 9.17
N GLU A 698 -22.48 34.20 10.24
CA GLU A 698 -21.61 34.22 11.43
C GLU A 698 -21.06 32.83 11.76
N THR A 699 -21.89 31.80 11.66
CA THR A 699 -21.58 30.42 12.02
C THR A 699 -21.78 29.50 10.83
N VAL A 700 -20.86 28.54 10.68
CA VAL A 700 -20.98 27.43 9.72
C VAL A 700 -21.58 26.22 10.45
N TYR A 701 -22.63 25.67 9.86
CA TYR A 701 -23.35 24.50 10.35
C TYR A 701 -23.12 23.33 9.40
N GLN A 702 -22.96 22.13 9.94
CA GLN A 702 -23.06 20.91 9.14
C GLN A 702 -24.54 20.63 8.84
N ILE A 703 -24.82 19.97 7.73
CA ILE A 703 -26.14 19.52 7.34
C ILE A 703 -26.16 18.00 7.49
N ALA A 704 -27.19 17.46 8.13
CA ALA A 704 -27.31 16.03 8.33
C ALA A 704 -27.39 15.29 6.98
N ASP A 705 -26.93 14.04 6.96
CA ASP A 705 -26.97 13.24 5.73
C ASP A 705 -28.41 12.97 5.29
N ASP A 706 -29.30 12.79 6.27
CA ASP A 706 -30.74 12.53 6.21
C ASP A 706 -31.61 13.78 6.40
N VAL A 707 -31.09 14.97 6.05
CA VAL A 707 -31.84 16.24 6.17
C VAL A 707 -33.18 16.21 5.42
N LEU A 708 -34.26 16.59 6.10
CA LEU A 708 -35.58 16.75 5.49
C LEU A 708 -35.72 18.17 4.93
N VAL A 709 -36.33 18.29 3.75
CA VAL A 709 -36.56 19.59 3.11
C VAL A 709 -38.06 19.79 2.88
N PHE A 710 -38.56 20.96 3.25
CA PHE A 710 -39.94 21.37 3.03
C PHE A 710 -40.01 22.75 2.37
N TYR A 711 -40.98 22.94 1.50
CA TYR A 711 -41.36 24.22 0.93
C TYR A 711 -42.66 24.69 1.56
N TYR A 712 -42.70 25.90 2.09
CA TYR A 712 -43.92 26.50 2.62
C TYR A 712 -44.45 27.58 1.68
N GLN A 713 -45.60 27.32 1.07
CA GLN A 713 -46.22 28.21 0.09
C GLN A 713 -47.75 28.20 0.27
N SER A 714 -48.36 29.38 0.21
CA SER A 714 -49.83 29.55 0.28
C SER A 714 -50.50 28.93 1.53
N GLY A 715 -49.78 28.85 2.66
CA GLY A 715 -50.29 28.27 3.91
C GLY A 715 -50.09 26.76 4.06
N GLU A 716 -49.47 26.11 3.08
CA GLU A 716 -49.26 24.65 3.06
C GLU A 716 -47.78 24.30 2.93
N TYR A 717 -47.41 23.12 3.45
CA TYR A 717 -46.07 22.56 3.34
C TYR A 717 -46.03 21.44 2.29
N PHE A 718 -44.97 21.46 1.47
CA PHE A 718 -44.70 20.46 0.44
C PHE A 718 -43.32 19.85 0.68
N LYS A 719 -43.20 18.53 0.62
CA LYS A 719 -41.92 17.83 0.75
C LYS A 719 -41.04 18.12 -0.47
N GLY A 720 -39.79 18.48 -0.22
CA GLY A 720 -38.77 18.76 -1.22
C GLY A 720 -37.60 17.78 -1.14
N THR A 721 -36.57 18.03 -1.96
CA THR A 721 -35.29 17.32 -1.88
C THR A 721 -34.15 18.30 -1.67
N PHE A 722 -33.09 17.87 -0.99
CA PHE A 722 -31.92 18.71 -0.73
C PHE A 722 -31.26 19.23 -2.01
N ASP A 723 -31.15 18.39 -3.03
CA ASP A 723 -30.54 18.75 -4.33
C ASP A 723 -31.36 19.80 -5.11
N SER A 724 -32.62 20.01 -4.74
CA SER A 724 -33.52 20.96 -5.40
C SER A 724 -33.57 22.34 -4.71
N LEU A 725 -32.81 22.57 -3.65
CA LEU A 725 -32.85 23.82 -2.90
C LEU A 725 -32.53 25.03 -3.80
N PRO A 726 -33.32 26.11 -3.74
CA PRO A 726 -33.09 27.28 -4.57
C PRO A 726 -31.78 27.98 -4.15
N ILE A 727 -30.82 28.04 -5.07
CA ILE A 727 -29.54 28.73 -4.86
C ILE A 727 -29.71 30.20 -5.29
N GLY A 728 -29.95 31.09 -4.32
CA GLY A 728 -30.11 32.53 -4.53
C GLY A 728 -31.52 32.96 -4.96
N GLY A 729 -31.89 34.21 -4.64
CA GLY A 729 -33.20 34.81 -4.96
C GLY A 729 -33.95 35.36 -3.75
N SER A 730 -35.26 35.58 -3.90
CA SER A 730 -36.16 36.12 -2.85
C SER A 730 -36.62 35.08 -1.81
N TYR A 731 -36.02 33.88 -1.81
CA TYR A 731 -36.41 32.81 -0.91
C TYR A 731 -35.70 32.92 0.43
N ASN A 732 -36.48 32.65 1.47
CA ASN A 732 -36.09 32.64 2.85
C ASN A 732 -35.85 31.18 3.26
N ILE A 733 -34.58 30.81 3.50
CA ILE A 733 -34.19 29.44 3.86
C ILE A 733 -33.89 29.39 5.35
N ASP A 734 -34.61 28.54 6.07
CA ASP A 734 -34.46 28.35 7.51
C ASP A 734 -34.01 26.91 7.79
N GLY A 735 -32.90 26.76 8.51
CA GLY A 735 -32.43 25.48 9.04
C GLY A 735 -32.94 25.27 10.46
N TYR A 736 -33.22 24.03 10.82
CA TYR A 736 -33.71 23.63 12.14
C TYR A 736 -32.84 22.53 12.72
N MET A 737 -32.45 22.71 13.98
CA MET A 737 -31.49 21.86 14.68
C MET A 737 -31.75 21.82 16.19
N GLU A 738 -31.17 20.84 16.88
CA GLU A 738 -31.33 20.69 18.32
C GLU A 738 -30.51 21.75 19.08
N ASN A 739 -31.12 22.45 20.03
CA ASN A 739 -30.44 23.38 20.98
C ASN A 739 -29.46 24.39 20.34
N GLY A 740 -29.62 24.70 19.05
CA GLY A 740 -28.74 25.63 18.30
C GLY A 740 -27.31 25.12 18.10
N LYS A 741 -27.04 23.83 18.35
CA LYS A 741 -25.73 23.17 18.21
C LYS A 741 -25.91 21.80 17.56
N GLY A 742 -25.04 21.45 16.61
CA GLY A 742 -25.11 20.17 15.89
C GLY A 742 -25.36 20.35 14.39
N PRO A 743 -25.74 19.30 13.66
CA PRO A 743 -26.13 19.42 12.27
C PRO A 743 -27.58 19.91 12.10
N ILE A 744 -27.88 20.49 10.94
CA ILE A 744 -29.23 20.87 10.53
C ILE A 744 -29.97 19.62 10.03
N HIS A 745 -31.12 19.31 10.62
CA HIS A 745 -31.91 18.12 10.30
C HIS A 745 -33.17 18.43 9.48
N ILE A 746 -33.68 19.65 9.55
CA ILE A 746 -34.81 20.09 8.72
C ILE A 746 -34.48 21.44 8.09
N ILE A 747 -34.78 21.59 6.80
CA ILE A 747 -34.71 22.86 6.08
C ILE A 747 -36.11 23.22 5.59
N ILE A 748 -36.55 24.43 5.88
CA ILE A 748 -37.79 25.00 5.35
C ILE A 748 -37.46 26.17 4.44
N VAL A 749 -37.99 26.12 3.23
CA VAL A 749 -37.89 27.18 2.23
C VAL A 749 -39.22 27.91 2.15
N THR A 750 -39.21 29.20 2.45
CA THR A 750 -40.35 30.11 2.33
C THR A 750 -40.10 31.10 1.20
N LYS A 751 -41.16 31.53 0.49
CA LYS A 751 -41.06 32.52 -0.59
C LYS A 751 -41.46 33.91 -0.10
#